data_AF-A0A4Z1D1F0-F1
#
_entry.id   AF-A0A4Z1D1F0-F1
#
_cell.length_a   1.000
_cell.length_b   1.000
_cell.length_c   1.000
_cell.angle_alpha   90.00
_cell.angle_beta   90.00
_cell.angle_gamma   90.00
#
_symmetry.space_group_name_H-M   'P 1'
#
loop_
_entity.id
_entity.type
_entity.pdbx_description
1 polymer ?
#
loop_
_entity_poly.entity_id
_entity_poly.type
_entity_poly.pdbx_seq_one_letter_code
_entity_poly.pdbx_strand_id
1 'polypeptide(L)'
;MRGFAPDPSSAPGVRRLKRTAGTLATAALLLPLLGAAPAAPTDPPDGGLQHAFGSAAAEYRVPQSVLLAVSYLQSRWDAHAGAPSVSGGYGPMHLTDAGTALAAKEHHAEGTEDARGDDTRPALHPEAEAPAPSKLPARLTTLRRAAELTGRPAAELRTDPAANIAGGAALLAAAQRELGEPLSADPAAWYGAVARFSAADDKATAAAYANDVYDVLRTGEQRTTDAGQRVELKASPQLQPDTAQLERAGLRTAPAGDVECPRSVSCVSVPAPYEEFGDNDYGNHDLGLRPAAERVKYIVIHDTEGGWDGVMNLIQDPTYVSWNYTIRSTDGLIAQHVKAKDVAWHAGNWDVNARSVGIEHEGFLTDPDAWYTEAMYRSSARLVKYLSRAYGVPLDRQHILGHENVPGPTTSTIPGMHTDPGPYWDWRHYFQLLGHPFQRTGTSRSGLVTILPDYAANQPVYTGCTTKGETCPAHGSGEVRLYSDHDVNAPLIKDIGLGTAPTDGVNDLSSRVSTGQQYVVADRWGDWTAIWYLGQKAWFRNPHREATAVPASGVTVTPKAGLASVPVYGRAYPEKEAYPAGVPAQSVVPLPYTIPAGQKYVVGDRVPGEYYYAVTFTEDSHRVITGKDLYYEIQYGHRVGFVRAADVDLAAARR
;
A
#
# COMPACT_ATOMS: atom_id res chain seq x y z
N MET A 1 29.89 -61.85 -17.44
CA MET A 1 30.28 -61.85 -18.87
C MET A 1 31.12 -60.59 -19.11
N ARG A 2 32.45 -60.73 -19.27
CA ARG A 2 33.25 -60.29 -20.46
C ARG A 2 32.71 -58.95 -21.04
N GLY A 3 33.30 -57.77 -20.90
CA GLY A 3 34.71 -57.37 -21.01
C GLY A 3 35.09 -57.25 -22.49
N PHE A 4 35.44 -56.05 -23.00
CA PHE A 4 36.37 -55.81 -24.12
C PHE A 4 36.72 -54.32 -24.29
N ALA A 5 38.02 -54.01 -24.30
CA ALA A 5 38.64 -52.80 -24.84
C ALA A 5 38.84 -52.95 -26.36
N PRO A 6 39.34 -51.91 -27.08
CA PRO A 6 40.79 -51.86 -27.32
C PRO A 6 41.43 -50.44 -27.43
N ASP A 7 42.76 -50.43 -27.20
CA ASP A 7 43.80 -49.44 -27.55
C ASP A 7 44.26 -49.69 -29.04
N PRO A 8 45.36 -49.16 -29.69
CA PRO A 8 46.40 -48.19 -29.28
C PRO A 8 47.01 -47.25 -30.39
N SER A 9 47.97 -46.38 -29.95
CA SER A 9 49.21 -45.90 -30.64
C SER A 9 49.10 -44.92 -31.85
N SER A 10 50.02 -44.01 -32.21
CA SER A 10 51.49 -43.89 -32.05
C SER A 10 52.00 -42.46 -32.37
N ALA A 11 53.17 -42.07 -31.84
CA ALA A 11 53.98 -40.84 -32.08
C ALA A 11 54.69 -40.81 -33.48
N PRO A 12 55.74 -40.00 -33.81
CA PRO A 12 56.42 -38.83 -33.17
C PRO A 12 56.86 -37.68 -34.14
N GLY A 13 57.51 -36.61 -33.64
CA GLY A 13 58.26 -35.65 -34.47
C GLY A 13 59.10 -34.62 -33.70
N VAL A 14 60.42 -34.62 -33.93
CA VAL A 14 61.51 -33.93 -33.19
C VAL A 14 61.99 -32.68 -33.94
N ARG A 15 62.41 -31.59 -33.24
CA ARG A 15 63.74 -30.92 -33.43
C ARG A 15 64.02 -29.70 -32.53
N ARG A 16 65.26 -29.71 -32.03
CA ARG A 16 66.13 -28.71 -31.37
C ARG A 16 66.49 -27.53 -32.33
N LEU A 17 67.02 -26.33 -32.02
CA LEU A 17 67.98 -25.82 -31.01
C LEU A 17 68.14 -24.27 -31.17
N LYS A 18 68.63 -23.60 -30.11
CA LYS A 18 69.53 -22.41 -30.01
C LYS A 18 69.03 -20.94 -30.01
N ARG A 19 69.49 -20.31 -28.91
CA ARG A 19 69.60 -18.91 -28.46
C ARG A 19 70.22 -17.90 -29.46
N THR A 20 69.84 -16.63 -29.30
CA THR A 20 70.76 -15.46 -29.21
C THR A 20 70.10 -14.30 -28.45
N ALA A 21 70.91 -13.53 -27.74
CA ALA A 21 70.55 -12.39 -26.90
C ALA A 21 70.80 -11.05 -27.64
N GLY A 22 70.16 -9.97 -27.18
CA GLY A 22 70.48 -8.60 -27.57
C GLY A 22 69.80 -7.58 -26.64
N THR A 23 70.60 -6.88 -25.84
CA THR A 23 70.23 -5.78 -24.92
C THR A 23 70.30 -4.43 -25.61
N LEU A 24 69.35 -3.52 -25.35
CA LEU A 24 69.58 -2.06 -25.35
C LEU A 24 68.63 -1.38 -24.34
N ALA A 25 69.17 -0.40 -23.63
CA ALA A 25 68.68 0.20 -22.40
C ALA A 25 67.77 1.42 -22.61
N THR A 26 66.91 1.73 -21.63
CA THR A 26 66.85 3.04 -20.92
C THR A 26 65.79 3.03 -19.81
N ALA A 27 66.12 3.71 -18.71
CA ALA A 27 65.37 3.77 -17.46
C ALA A 27 64.24 4.81 -17.47
N ALA A 28 63.13 4.54 -16.77
CA ALA A 28 62.50 5.49 -15.84
C ALA A 28 61.24 4.89 -15.17
N LEU A 29 61.15 5.10 -13.85
CA LEU A 29 59.97 5.07 -12.96
C LEU A 29 59.41 3.71 -12.51
N LEU A 30 59.90 3.27 -11.34
CA LEU A 30 59.26 2.30 -10.45
C LEU A 30 58.17 2.99 -9.62
N LEU A 31 56.93 2.53 -9.74
CA LEU A 31 55.87 2.64 -8.74
C LEU A 31 55.42 1.21 -8.40
N PRO A 32 55.37 0.79 -7.12
CA PRO A 32 54.83 -0.52 -6.78
C PRO A 32 53.30 -0.42 -6.75
N LEU A 33 52.64 -0.92 -7.80
CA LEU A 33 51.23 -1.27 -7.75
C LEU A 33 51.09 -2.56 -6.93
N LEU A 34 50.86 -2.39 -5.63
CA LEU A 34 50.22 -3.40 -4.79
C LEU A 34 48.82 -3.64 -5.36
N GLY A 35 48.66 -4.74 -6.11
CA GLY A 35 47.34 -5.21 -6.50
C GLY A 35 46.56 -5.62 -5.26
N ALA A 36 45.66 -4.75 -4.80
CA ALA A 36 44.59 -5.15 -3.91
C ALA A 36 43.69 -6.12 -4.69
N ALA A 37 43.61 -7.37 -4.25
CA ALA A 37 42.55 -8.26 -4.69
C ALA A 37 41.20 -7.60 -4.37
N PRO A 38 40.19 -7.69 -5.25
CA PRO A 38 38.87 -7.18 -4.93
C PRO A 38 38.39 -7.91 -3.67
N ALA A 39 38.05 -7.14 -2.63
CA ALA A 39 37.36 -7.69 -1.48
C ALA A 39 36.08 -8.37 -1.97
N ALA A 40 35.94 -9.66 -1.69
CA ALA A 40 34.65 -10.32 -1.82
C ALA A 40 33.64 -9.54 -0.95
N PRO A 41 32.39 -9.34 -1.42
CA PRO A 41 31.37 -8.78 -0.56
C PRO A 41 31.26 -9.67 0.67
N THR A 42 31.56 -9.11 1.83
CA THR A 42 31.28 -9.77 3.11
C THR A 42 29.78 -9.71 3.27
N ASP A 43 29.09 -10.83 3.06
CA ASP A 43 27.73 -11.01 3.56
C ASP A 43 27.73 -10.57 5.04
N PRO A 44 26.84 -9.66 5.47
CA PRO A 44 26.77 -9.28 6.87
C PRO A 44 26.52 -10.56 7.67
N PRO A 45 27.24 -10.80 8.78
CA PRO A 45 27.14 -12.05 9.50
C PRO A 45 25.68 -12.34 9.84
N ASP A 46 25.22 -13.53 9.48
CA ASP A 46 23.91 -14.05 9.88
C ASP A 46 23.73 -13.84 11.40
N GLY A 47 22.74 -13.03 11.78
CA GLY A 47 22.34 -12.83 13.18
C GLY A 47 22.88 -11.59 13.90
N GLY A 48 23.52 -10.63 13.21
CA GLY A 48 23.97 -9.36 13.82
C GLY A 48 22.83 -8.58 14.50
N LEU A 49 21.69 -8.46 13.81
CA LEU A 49 20.50 -7.77 14.36
C LEU A 49 19.86 -8.55 15.52
N GLN A 50 19.75 -9.88 15.40
CA GLN A 50 19.26 -10.76 16.48
C GLN A 50 20.13 -10.63 17.75
N HIS A 51 21.45 -10.51 17.59
CA HIS A 51 22.39 -10.28 18.69
C HIS A 51 22.24 -8.88 19.30
N ALA A 52 21.97 -7.84 18.51
CA ALA A 52 21.67 -6.51 19.01
C ALA A 52 20.42 -6.50 19.92
N PHE A 53 19.35 -7.23 19.54
CA PHE A 53 18.19 -7.44 20.40
C PHE A 53 18.57 -8.12 21.73
N GLY A 54 19.39 -9.17 21.68
CA GLY A 54 19.86 -9.86 22.89
C GLY A 54 20.71 -8.96 23.81
N SER A 55 21.57 -8.13 23.22
CA SER A 55 22.45 -7.20 23.95
C SER A 55 21.64 -6.10 24.64
N ALA A 56 20.73 -5.45 23.91
CA ALA A 56 19.84 -4.43 24.47
C ALA A 56 18.90 -5.00 25.54
N ALA A 57 18.33 -6.19 25.30
CA ALA A 57 17.50 -6.89 26.29
C ALA A 57 18.25 -7.12 27.61
N ALA A 58 19.51 -7.57 27.54
CA ALA A 58 20.35 -7.79 28.73
C ALA A 58 20.70 -6.48 29.45
N GLU A 59 21.09 -5.44 28.70
CA GLU A 59 21.48 -4.12 29.24
C GLU A 59 20.32 -3.45 30.00
N TYR A 60 19.14 -3.41 29.39
CA TYR A 60 17.96 -2.73 29.94
C TYR A 60 17.07 -3.63 30.78
N ARG A 61 17.42 -4.92 30.90
CA ARG A 61 16.65 -5.97 31.61
C ARG A 61 15.20 -6.06 31.13
N VAL A 62 15.02 -6.03 29.82
CA VAL A 62 13.75 -6.26 29.10
C VAL A 62 13.80 -7.66 28.50
N PRO A 63 12.72 -8.48 28.55
CA PRO A 63 12.71 -9.76 27.85
C PRO A 63 12.95 -9.56 26.34
N GLN A 64 13.90 -10.30 25.78
CA GLN A 64 14.24 -10.18 24.35
C GLN A 64 13.02 -10.42 23.46
N SER A 65 12.10 -11.31 23.85
CA SER A 65 10.86 -11.56 23.12
C SER A 65 9.95 -10.34 23.07
N VAL A 66 9.81 -9.59 24.16
CA VAL A 66 9.01 -8.34 24.19
C VAL A 66 9.62 -7.30 23.26
N LEU A 67 10.95 -7.14 23.30
CA LEU A 67 11.65 -6.18 22.45
C LEU A 67 11.51 -6.53 20.95
N LEU A 68 11.68 -7.81 20.61
CA LEU A 68 11.44 -8.32 19.25
C LEU A 68 9.99 -8.09 18.80
N ALA A 69 9.00 -8.39 19.64
CA ALA A 69 7.59 -8.24 19.28
C ALA A 69 7.18 -6.78 19.09
N VAL A 70 7.65 -5.88 19.95
CA VAL A 70 7.45 -4.42 19.79
C VAL A 70 8.09 -3.96 18.48
N SER A 71 9.35 -4.32 18.24
CA SER A 71 10.06 -3.95 17.01
C SER A 71 9.39 -4.50 15.74
N TYR A 72 8.82 -5.70 15.81
CA TYR A 72 8.09 -6.27 14.69
C TYR A 72 6.83 -5.47 14.37
N LEU A 73 6.04 -5.09 15.40
CA LEU A 73 4.83 -4.29 15.21
C LEU A 73 5.14 -2.87 14.73
N GLN A 74 6.35 -2.38 15.01
CA GLN A 74 6.80 -1.09 14.54
C GLN A 74 7.23 -1.15 13.08
N SER A 75 8.31 -1.88 12.74
CA SER A 75 8.89 -1.86 11.39
C SER A 75 9.07 -3.24 10.75
N ARG A 76 8.53 -4.31 11.35
CA ARG A 76 8.83 -5.71 10.96
C ARG A 76 10.33 -6.02 11.01
N TRP A 77 11.05 -5.36 11.94
CA TRP A 77 12.50 -5.38 12.15
C TRP A 77 13.35 -4.68 11.08
N ASP A 78 12.73 -4.05 10.08
CA ASP A 78 13.44 -3.35 9.02
C ASP A 78 14.05 -2.04 9.55
N ALA A 79 15.21 -1.66 9.00
CA ALA A 79 15.97 -0.47 9.40
C ALA A 79 15.82 0.71 8.42
N HIS A 80 15.29 0.44 7.23
CA HIS A 80 14.97 1.35 6.14
C HIS A 80 16.14 2.24 5.75
N ALA A 81 17.36 1.69 5.77
CA ALA A 81 18.61 2.40 5.51
C ALA A 81 18.78 3.72 6.32
N GLY A 82 18.14 3.83 7.49
CA GLY A 82 18.17 5.03 8.33
C GLY A 82 17.20 6.15 7.91
N ALA A 83 16.31 5.87 6.95
CA ALA A 83 15.30 6.79 6.49
C ALA A 83 14.05 6.77 7.41
N PRO A 84 13.32 7.89 7.50
CA PRO A 84 12.16 8.04 8.38
C PRO A 84 10.88 7.44 7.77
N SER A 85 10.05 6.78 8.58
CA SER A 85 8.66 6.50 8.22
C SER A 85 7.85 7.79 7.97
N VAL A 86 6.63 7.65 7.45
CA VAL A 86 5.61 8.72 7.31
C VAL A 86 5.44 9.62 8.54
N SER A 87 5.52 9.05 9.76
CA SER A 87 5.37 9.79 11.01
C SER A 87 6.71 10.18 11.66
N GLY A 88 7.80 10.22 10.88
CA GLY A 88 9.15 10.58 11.34
C GLY A 88 9.82 9.57 12.26
N GLY A 89 9.42 8.30 12.25
CA GLY A 89 10.02 7.22 13.03
C GLY A 89 11.20 6.55 12.33
N TYR A 90 12.26 6.24 13.09
CA TYR A 90 13.50 5.67 12.57
C TYR A 90 13.78 4.27 13.10
N GLY A 91 14.37 3.44 12.25
CA GLY A 91 14.96 2.14 12.59
C GLY A 91 13.98 1.09 13.14
N PRO A 92 14.50 -0.04 13.62
CA PRO A 92 13.68 -1.19 14.04
C PRO A 92 12.65 -0.89 15.13
N MET A 93 12.88 0.11 15.98
CA MET A 93 11.99 0.47 17.08
C MET A 93 11.07 1.66 16.76
N HIS A 94 11.13 2.20 15.54
CA HIS A 94 10.35 3.38 15.10
C HIS A 94 10.44 4.54 16.10
N LEU A 95 11.67 4.94 16.41
CA LEU A 95 11.90 6.07 17.32
C LEU A 95 11.56 7.37 16.57
N THR A 96 10.51 8.06 16.99
CA THR A 96 9.95 9.22 16.30
C THR A 96 10.64 10.53 16.63
N ASP A 97 10.84 11.33 15.59
CA ASP A 97 11.37 12.68 15.66
C ASP A 97 10.48 13.67 14.90
N ALA A 98 9.91 14.60 15.66
CA ALA A 98 8.99 15.61 15.20
C ALA A 98 9.55 16.54 14.11
N GLY A 99 10.86 16.81 14.09
CA GLY A 99 11.45 17.70 13.08
C GLY A 99 11.29 17.16 11.67
N THR A 100 11.33 15.83 11.53
CA THR A 100 11.12 15.14 10.25
C THR A 100 9.64 14.91 9.97
N ALA A 101 8.87 14.52 10.99
CA ALA A 101 7.43 14.28 10.84
C ALA A 101 6.66 15.54 10.38
N LEU A 102 7.11 16.73 10.82
CA LEU A 102 6.51 18.02 10.42
C LEU A 102 7.10 18.61 9.13
N ALA A 103 8.20 18.07 8.61
CA ALA A 103 8.82 18.55 7.37
C ALA A 103 8.17 17.98 6.10
N ALA A 104 7.34 16.94 6.25
CA ALA A 104 6.52 16.43 5.16
C ALA A 104 5.51 17.49 4.75
N LYS A 105 5.52 17.86 3.46
CA LYS A 105 4.58 18.85 2.92
C LYS A 105 3.26 18.16 2.65
N GLU A 106 2.15 18.77 3.03
CA GLU A 106 0.83 18.28 2.63
C GLU A 106 0.59 18.59 1.15
N HIS A 107 0.22 17.58 0.35
CA HIS A 107 -0.04 17.76 -1.08
C HIS A 107 -1.50 18.12 -1.41
N HIS A 108 -2.38 18.12 -0.41
CA HIS A 108 -3.83 18.40 -0.53
C HIS A 108 -4.21 19.85 -0.90
N ALA A 109 -3.23 20.73 -1.16
CA ALA A 109 -3.43 22.16 -1.39
C ALA A 109 -3.36 22.60 -2.88
N GLU A 110 -3.12 21.70 -3.83
CA GLU A 110 -3.16 22.07 -5.27
C GLU A 110 -4.61 22.00 -5.82
N GLY A 111 -5.46 22.88 -5.28
CA GLY A 111 -6.93 22.91 -5.44
C GLY A 111 -7.47 23.21 -6.84
N THR A 112 -7.52 22.19 -7.71
CA THR A 112 -8.40 22.20 -8.91
C THR A 112 -9.25 20.93 -9.08
N GLU A 113 -9.15 19.98 -8.16
CA GLU A 113 -9.77 18.65 -8.26
C GLU A 113 -11.19 18.62 -7.67
N ASP A 114 -12.15 18.00 -8.37
CA ASP A 114 -13.50 17.78 -7.87
C ASP A 114 -13.61 16.39 -7.21
N ALA A 115 -13.46 16.32 -5.89
CA ALA A 115 -13.52 15.06 -5.16
C ALA A 115 -14.91 14.37 -5.19
N ARG A 116 -15.97 15.11 -5.55
CA ARG A 116 -17.30 14.53 -5.78
C ARG A 116 -17.33 13.71 -7.07
N GLY A 117 -16.75 14.23 -8.15
CA GLY A 117 -16.78 13.62 -9.48
C GLY A 117 -18.20 13.54 -10.06
N ASP A 118 -19.01 14.55 -9.77
CA ASP A 118 -20.45 14.63 -10.06
C ASP A 118 -20.75 15.86 -10.91
N ASP A 119 -21.23 15.64 -12.14
CA ASP A 119 -21.51 16.70 -13.12
C ASP A 119 -22.76 17.54 -12.76
N THR A 120 -23.52 17.16 -11.73
CA THR A 120 -24.76 17.86 -11.34
C THR A 120 -24.56 19.03 -10.40
N ARG A 121 -23.39 19.13 -9.77
CA ARG A 121 -23.01 20.19 -8.84
C ARG A 121 -21.73 20.87 -9.33
N PRO A 122 -21.50 22.15 -9.01
CA PRO A 122 -20.22 22.79 -9.31
C PRO A 122 -19.06 22.00 -8.69
N ALA A 123 -17.91 21.95 -9.37
CA ALA A 123 -16.70 21.36 -8.79
C ALA A 123 -16.36 22.07 -7.47
N LEU A 124 -16.08 21.29 -6.42
CA LEU A 124 -15.52 21.85 -5.20
C LEU A 124 -14.03 22.06 -5.41
N HIS A 125 -13.55 23.28 -5.17
CA HIS A 125 -12.14 23.61 -5.17
C HIS A 125 -11.79 24.11 -3.78
N PRO A 126 -11.45 23.21 -2.85
CA PRO A 126 -11.14 23.65 -1.50
C PRO A 126 -9.87 24.53 -1.47
N GLU A 127 -9.93 25.60 -0.67
CA GLU A 127 -8.80 26.52 -0.42
C GLU A 127 -8.13 26.26 0.95
N ALA A 128 -8.49 25.16 1.63
CA ALA A 128 -8.09 24.90 3.01
C ALA A 128 -6.59 24.59 3.15
N GLU A 129 -5.87 25.43 3.90
CA GLU A 129 -4.52 25.15 4.38
C GLU A 129 -4.56 24.65 5.83
N ALA A 130 -3.97 23.48 6.10
CA ALA A 130 -3.87 22.97 7.46
C ALA A 130 -2.86 23.81 8.30
N PRO A 131 -3.26 24.38 9.44
CA PRO A 131 -2.34 25.15 10.29
C PRO A 131 -1.35 24.22 11.01
N ALA A 132 -0.10 24.66 11.14
CA ALA A 132 0.92 23.92 11.89
C ALA A 132 0.53 23.76 13.38
N PRO A 133 0.71 22.58 14.00
CA PRO A 133 0.33 22.34 15.38
C PRO A 133 1.15 23.20 16.37
N SER A 134 0.48 23.77 17.38
CA SER A 134 1.10 24.65 18.39
C SER A 134 1.93 23.92 19.45
N LYS A 135 1.71 22.61 19.64
CA LYS A 135 2.49 21.73 20.52
C LYS A 135 2.57 20.32 19.94
N LEU A 136 3.79 19.78 19.91
CA LEU A 136 4.05 18.43 19.43
C LEU A 136 3.50 17.35 20.37
N PRO A 137 2.77 16.34 19.85
CA PRO A 137 2.29 15.22 20.63
C PRO A 137 3.44 14.29 21.03
N ALA A 138 3.31 13.62 22.18
CA ALA A 138 4.35 12.76 22.74
C ALA A 138 4.78 11.64 21.77
N ARG A 139 3.82 11.09 21.00
CA ARG A 139 4.02 10.07 19.97
C ARG A 139 5.01 10.45 18.87
N LEU A 140 5.31 11.74 18.69
CA LEU A 140 6.26 12.24 17.69
C LEU A 140 7.62 12.63 18.30
N THR A 141 7.90 12.28 19.55
CA THR A 141 9.13 12.73 20.25
C THR A 141 9.89 11.62 20.98
N THR A 142 9.64 10.35 20.64
CA THR A 142 10.21 9.21 21.40
C THR A 142 11.73 9.09 21.21
N LEU A 143 12.28 9.52 20.07
CA LEU A 143 13.72 9.50 19.81
C LEU A 143 14.52 10.39 20.77
N ARG A 144 14.02 11.59 21.05
CA ARG A 144 14.65 12.49 22.03
C ARG A 144 14.72 11.84 23.41
N ARG A 145 13.64 11.22 23.85
CA ARG A 145 13.59 10.53 25.14
C ARG A 145 14.53 9.32 25.16
N ALA A 146 14.63 8.57 24.07
CA ALA A 146 15.58 7.46 23.95
C ALA A 146 17.05 7.95 24.03
N ALA A 147 17.39 9.07 23.39
CA ALA A 147 18.72 9.68 23.49
C ALA A 147 19.07 10.05 24.94
N GLU A 148 18.14 10.66 25.68
CA GLU A 148 18.32 10.99 27.10
C GLU A 148 18.55 9.75 27.97
N LEU A 149 17.78 8.68 27.75
CA LEU A 149 17.83 7.46 28.55
C LEU A 149 19.09 6.61 28.29
N THR A 150 19.58 6.64 27.05
CA THR A 150 20.76 5.85 26.62
C THR A 150 22.07 6.63 26.71
N GLY A 151 22.01 7.96 26.75
CA GLY A 151 23.18 8.82 26.61
C GLY A 151 23.76 8.86 25.19
N ARG A 152 23.05 8.31 24.19
CA ARG A 152 23.50 8.27 22.79
C ARG A 152 23.04 9.49 22.01
N PRO A 153 23.83 9.99 21.04
CA PRO A 153 23.42 11.05 20.15
C PRO A 153 22.19 10.67 19.30
N ALA A 154 21.29 11.64 19.06
CA ALA A 154 20.12 11.44 18.22
C ALA A 154 20.48 10.93 16.80
N ALA A 155 21.57 11.41 16.22
CA ALA A 155 22.04 10.98 14.91
C ALA A 155 22.35 9.48 14.85
N GLU A 156 22.93 8.92 15.93
CA GLU A 156 23.24 7.51 16.03
C GLU A 156 21.96 6.66 16.13
N LEU A 157 20.98 7.12 16.91
CA LEU A 157 19.68 6.45 17.02
C LEU A 157 18.88 6.42 15.70
N ARG A 158 19.16 7.34 14.77
CA ARG A 158 18.52 7.36 13.44
C ARG A 158 19.17 6.38 12.47
N THR A 159 20.49 6.22 12.52
CA THR A 159 21.25 5.52 11.47
C THR A 159 21.84 4.18 11.88
N ASP A 160 22.00 3.90 13.18
CA ASP A 160 22.49 2.61 13.68
C ASP A 160 21.34 1.77 14.25
N PRO A 161 20.99 0.63 13.61
CA PRO A 161 19.94 -0.27 14.10
C PRO A 161 20.18 -0.77 15.53
N ALA A 162 21.41 -1.03 15.94
CA ALA A 162 21.71 -1.52 17.29
C ALA A 162 21.49 -0.42 18.35
N ALA A 163 21.90 0.81 18.05
CA ALA A 163 21.63 1.97 18.90
C ALA A 163 20.12 2.23 19.01
N ASN A 164 19.39 2.14 17.89
CA ASN A 164 17.95 2.29 17.83
C ASN A 164 17.22 1.24 18.70
N ILE A 165 17.62 -0.03 18.60
CA ILE A 165 17.12 -1.13 19.45
C ILE A 165 17.39 -0.86 20.93
N ALA A 166 18.59 -0.38 21.28
CA ALA A 166 18.92 0.02 22.65
C ALA A 166 18.03 1.18 23.14
N GLY A 167 17.75 2.17 22.28
CA GLY A 167 16.82 3.26 22.56
C GLY A 167 15.40 2.78 22.88
N GLY A 168 14.87 1.86 22.07
CA GLY A 168 13.55 1.26 22.32
C GLY A 168 13.50 0.41 23.60
N ALA A 169 14.56 -0.36 23.89
CA ALA A 169 14.69 -1.11 25.13
C ALA A 169 14.74 -0.19 26.36
N ALA A 170 15.45 0.93 26.25
CA ALA A 170 15.52 1.95 27.30
C ALA A 170 14.15 2.58 27.57
N LEU A 171 13.37 2.87 26.52
CA LEU A 171 12.00 3.39 26.64
C LEU A 171 11.08 2.39 27.35
N LEU A 172 11.10 1.10 26.99
CA LEU A 172 10.32 0.07 27.67
C LEU A 172 10.69 -0.04 29.15
N ALA A 173 11.99 -0.09 29.46
CA ALA A 173 12.46 -0.18 30.84
C ALA A 173 12.11 1.08 31.66
N ALA A 174 12.13 2.27 31.04
CA ALA A 174 11.68 3.49 31.68
C ALA A 174 10.16 3.45 31.95
N ALA A 175 9.35 3.05 30.97
CA ALA A 175 7.91 2.92 31.12
C ALA A 175 7.52 1.95 32.24
N GLN A 176 8.20 0.79 32.34
CA GLN A 176 8.01 -0.18 33.42
C GLN A 176 8.28 0.42 34.80
N ARG A 177 9.40 1.16 34.95
CA ARG A 177 9.75 1.83 36.22
C ARG A 177 8.75 2.94 36.57
N GLU A 178 8.32 3.71 35.58
CA GLU A 178 7.32 4.78 35.74
C GLU A 178 5.92 4.24 36.07
N LEU A 179 5.65 2.94 35.85
CA LEU A 179 4.45 2.25 36.33
C LEU A 179 4.59 1.76 37.79
N GLY A 180 5.78 1.89 38.38
CA GLY A 180 6.09 1.31 39.68
C GLY A 180 6.28 -0.21 39.65
N GLU A 181 6.40 -0.80 38.46
CA GLU A 181 6.59 -2.24 38.28
C GLU A 181 8.08 -2.61 38.33
N PRO A 182 8.44 -3.77 38.90
CA PRO A 182 9.80 -4.28 38.80
C PRO A 182 10.11 -4.68 37.36
N LEU A 183 11.39 -4.53 36.98
CA LEU A 183 11.90 -5.16 35.76
C LEU A 183 11.85 -6.68 35.96
N SER A 184 11.30 -7.39 34.97
CA SER A 184 11.05 -8.83 35.05
C SER A 184 11.59 -9.55 33.80
N ALA A 185 12.08 -10.78 33.98
CA ALA A 185 12.40 -11.66 32.87
C ALA A 185 11.16 -12.30 32.24
N ASP A 186 10.00 -12.24 32.92
CA ASP A 186 8.73 -12.78 32.44
C ASP A 186 8.06 -11.78 31.48
N PRO A 187 7.86 -12.13 30.19
CA PRO A 187 7.15 -11.29 29.23
C PRO A 187 5.75 -10.86 29.69
N ALA A 188 5.03 -11.69 30.45
CA ALA A 188 3.66 -11.40 30.90
C ALA A 188 3.56 -10.13 31.77
N ALA A 189 4.66 -9.77 32.44
CA ALA A 189 4.73 -8.64 33.35
C ALA A 189 5.01 -7.28 32.67
N TRP A 190 4.99 -7.21 31.33
CA TRP A 190 5.37 -6.01 30.58
C TRP A 190 4.21 -5.33 29.86
N TYR A 191 2.97 -5.79 30.03
CA TYR A 191 1.81 -5.30 29.27
C TYR A 191 1.62 -3.79 29.40
N GLY A 192 1.71 -3.25 30.62
CA GLY A 192 1.57 -1.80 30.83
C GLY A 192 2.69 -0.99 30.18
N ALA A 193 3.94 -1.46 30.22
CA ALA A 193 5.07 -0.78 29.60
C ALA A 193 4.97 -0.80 28.07
N VAL A 194 4.55 -1.93 27.50
CA VAL A 194 4.25 -2.06 26.06
C VAL A 194 3.12 -1.11 25.67
N ALA A 195 2.06 -1.02 26.46
CA ALA A 195 0.95 -0.10 26.22
C ALA A 195 1.40 1.37 26.23
N ARG A 196 2.31 1.76 27.14
CA ARG A 196 2.90 3.11 27.17
C ARG A 196 3.87 3.37 26.02
N PHE A 197 4.50 2.34 25.45
CA PHE A 197 5.43 2.48 24.33
C PHE A 197 4.78 3.07 23.08
N SER A 198 3.49 2.80 22.83
CA SER A 198 2.75 3.41 21.71
C SER A 198 2.63 4.93 21.82
N ALA A 199 2.89 5.50 23.01
CA ALA A 199 2.67 6.90 23.33
C ALA A 199 1.24 7.38 23.05
N ALA A 200 0.27 6.46 23.00
CA ALA A 200 -1.14 6.77 22.97
C ALA A 200 -1.54 7.50 24.25
N ASP A 201 -2.46 8.45 24.13
CA ASP A 201 -2.94 9.25 25.26
C ASP A 201 -4.13 8.60 25.98
N ASP A 202 -4.83 7.65 25.35
CA ASP A 202 -5.94 6.91 25.94
C ASP A 202 -5.70 5.41 26.13
N LYS A 203 -6.45 4.84 27.09
CA LYS A 203 -6.37 3.43 27.47
C LYS A 203 -6.72 2.47 26.34
N ALA A 204 -7.71 2.78 25.51
CA ALA A 204 -8.20 1.84 24.49
C ALA A 204 -7.17 1.68 23.36
N THR A 205 -6.57 2.79 22.94
CA THR A 205 -5.50 2.82 21.94
C THR A 205 -4.24 2.14 22.44
N ALA A 206 -3.80 2.44 23.67
CA ALA A 206 -2.65 1.79 24.29
C ALA A 206 -2.87 0.27 24.46
N ALA A 207 -4.08 -0.15 24.84
CA ALA A 207 -4.44 -1.56 24.98
C ALA A 207 -4.47 -2.27 23.61
N ALA A 208 -5.02 -1.65 22.57
CA ALA A 208 -5.08 -2.24 21.23
C ALA A 208 -3.66 -2.50 20.69
N TYR A 209 -2.76 -1.52 20.80
CA TYR A 209 -1.35 -1.69 20.44
C TYR A 209 -0.69 -2.82 21.26
N ALA A 210 -0.87 -2.84 22.59
CA ALA A 210 -0.30 -3.89 23.43
C ALA A 210 -0.87 -5.27 23.09
N ASN A 211 -2.15 -5.38 22.77
CA ASN A 211 -2.76 -6.65 22.35
C ASN A 211 -2.11 -7.19 21.07
N ASP A 212 -1.78 -6.31 20.12
CA ASP A 212 -1.09 -6.69 18.88
C ASP A 212 0.32 -7.19 19.13
N VAL A 213 1.08 -6.52 20.01
CA VAL A 213 2.40 -7.01 20.45
C VAL A 213 2.29 -8.39 21.08
N TYR A 214 1.27 -8.62 21.91
CA TYR A 214 1.07 -9.91 22.56
C TYR A 214 0.52 -10.99 21.62
N ASP A 215 -0.20 -10.62 20.56
CA ASP A 215 -0.53 -11.53 19.47
C ASP A 215 0.74 -11.99 18.76
N VAL A 216 1.65 -11.06 18.42
CA VAL A 216 2.96 -11.37 17.83
C VAL A 216 3.80 -12.27 18.75
N LEU A 217 3.80 -12.02 20.07
CA LEU A 217 4.46 -12.91 21.04
C LEU A 217 3.85 -14.33 21.04
N ARG A 218 2.54 -14.44 20.92
CA ARG A 218 1.85 -15.74 20.92
C ARG A 218 2.11 -16.53 19.64
N THR A 219 2.09 -15.88 18.48
CA THR A 219 2.24 -16.54 17.18
C THR A 219 3.69 -16.76 16.79
N GLY A 220 4.60 -15.91 17.28
CA GLY A 220 5.98 -15.85 16.78
C GLY A 220 6.05 -15.32 15.34
N GLU A 221 7.24 -14.95 14.91
CA GLU A 221 7.49 -14.37 13.58
C GLU A 221 8.90 -14.76 13.11
N GLN A 222 9.10 -14.86 11.80
CA GLN A 222 10.42 -15.07 11.19
C GLN A 222 10.49 -14.35 9.84
N ARG A 223 11.54 -13.55 9.65
CA ARG A 223 11.70 -12.74 8.44
C ARG A 223 13.18 -12.47 8.14
N THR A 224 13.48 -12.28 6.85
CA THR A 224 14.70 -11.60 6.40
C THR A 224 14.38 -10.12 6.20
N THR A 225 15.11 -9.24 6.89
CA THR A 225 14.89 -7.79 6.83
C THR A 225 15.35 -7.21 5.49
N ASP A 226 14.99 -5.95 5.25
CA ASP A 226 15.49 -5.09 4.17
C ASP A 226 17.04 -5.08 4.02
N ALA A 227 17.77 -5.18 5.14
CA ALA A 227 19.23 -5.28 5.18
C ALA A 227 19.76 -6.72 5.02
N GLY A 228 18.91 -7.69 4.69
CA GLY A 228 19.29 -9.09 4.49
C GLY A 228 19.52 -9.88 5.78
N GLN A 229 19.15 -9.36 6.95
CA GLN A 229 19.35 -10.04 8.23
C GLN A 229 18.19 -10.98 8.55
N ARG A 230 18.46 -12.24 8.87
CA ARG A 230 17.42 -13.16 9.37
C ARG A 230 17.16 -12.90 10.85
N VAL A 231 15.90 -12.62 11.20
CA VAL A 231 15.43 -12.41 12.57
C VAL A 231 14.29 -13.40 12.88
N GLU A 232 14.26 -13.89 14.12
CA GLU A 232 13.26 -14.85 14.60
C GLU A 232 12.78 -14.48 16.00
N LEU A 233 11.45 -14.49 16.16
CA LEU A 233 10.74 -14.49 17.43
C LEU A 233 10.02 -15.83 17.58
N LYS A 234 10.41 -16.60 18.61
CA LYS A 234 9.75 -17.86 18.92
C LYS A 234 8.35 -17.62 19.51
N ALA A 235 7.38 -18.38 19.02
CA ALA A 235 6.01 -18.36 19.50
C ALA A 235 5.90 -18.76 20.98
N SER A 236 5.04 -18.06 21.72
CA SER A 236 4.65 -18.38 23.10
C SER A 236 3.12 -18.50 23.22
N PRO A 237 2.49 -19.57 22.70
CA PRO A 237 1.03 -19.61 22.50
C PRO A 237 0.19 -19.52 23.78
N GLN A 238 0.78 -19.91 24.92
CA GLN A 238 0.13 -19.93 26.24
C GLN A 238 0.33 -18.61 27.01
N LEU A 239 1.04 -17.62 26.44
CA LEU A 239 1.34 -16.36 27.12
C LEU A 239 0.07 -15.56 27.40
N GLN A 240 -0.13 -15.22 28.68
CA GLN A 240 -1.22 -14.37 29.15
C GLN A 240 -0.63 -13.08 29.76
N PRO A 241 -0.89 -11.89 29.19
CA PRO A 241 -0.43 -10.63 29.78
C PRO A 241 -1.13 -10.31 31.12
N ASP A 242 -0.41 -9.63 32.03
CA ASP A 242 -1.04 -8.93 33.15
C ASP A 242 -1.66 -7.60 32.67
N THR A 243 -2.89 -7.67 32.16
CA THR A 243 -3.61 -6.48 31.66
C THR A 243 -4.00 -5.50 32.77
N ALA A 244 -3.95 -5.90 34.05
CA ALA A 244 -4.28 -5.02 35.17
C ALA A 244 -3.27 -3.87 35.34
N GLN A 245 -2.06 -4.01 34.77
CA GLN A 245 -1.06 -2.95 34.73
C GLN A 245 -1.54 -1.69 33.98
N LEU A 246 -2.46 -1.84 33.02
CA LEU A 246 -2.98 -0.71 32.26
C LEU A 246 -3.71 0.30 33.15
N GLU A 247 -4.33 -0.15 34.25
CA GLU A 247 -4.99 0.75 35.21
C GLU A 247 -3.99 1.68 35.92
N ARG A 248 -2.72 1.26 36.04
CA ARG A 248 -1.63 2.07 36.60
C ARG A 248 -0.98 2.99 35.57
N ALA A 249 -1.36 2.90 34.30
CA ALA A 249 -0.76 3.69 33.23
C ALA A 249 -1.18 5.17 33.24
N GLY A 250 -2.21 5.55 33.99
CA GLY A 250 -2.64 6.96 34.11
C GLY A 250 -3.18 7.56 32.82
N LEU A 251 -3.57 6.72 31.85
CA LEU A 251 -4.10 7.13 30.55
C LEU A 251 -5.56 7.57 30.66
N ARG A 252 -5.97 8.52 29.82
CA ARG A 252 -7.38 8.96 29.77
C ARG A 252 -8.27 7.82 29.30
N THR A 253 -9.52 7.82 29.73
CA THR A 253 -10.55 6.98 29.13
C THR A 253 -11.16 7.75 27.97
N ALA A 254 -11.01 7.25 26.74
CA ALA A 254 -11.68 7.85 25.60
C ALA A 254 -13.21 7.63 25.72
N PRO A 255 -14.04 8.63 25.36
CA PRO A 255 -15.48 8.43 25.32
C PRO A 255 -15.82 7.32 24.32
N ALA A 256 -16.78 6.48 24.68
CA ALA A 256 -17.35 5.52 23.74
C ALA A 256 -18.17 6.30 22.71
N GLY A 257 -17.64 6.45 21.50
CA GLY A 257 -18.39 6.97 20.36
C GLY A 257 -19.26 5.88 19.75
N ASP A 258 -20.35 6.29 19.09
CA ASP A 258 -21.03 5.41 18.16
C ASP A 258 -20.12 5.24 16.93
N VAL A 259 -19.30 4.17 16.91
CA VAL A 259 -18.33 3.90 15.85
C VAL A 259 -18.54 2.52 15.20
N GLU A 260 -18.29 2.44 13.90
CA GLU A 260 -18.45 1.22 13.09
C GLU A 260 -17.11 0.48 12.92
N CYS A 261 -16.56 0.02 14.03
CA CYS A 261 -15.26 -0.65 14.10
C CYS A 261 -15.33 -1.99 14.85
N PRO A 262 -14.48 -2.98 14.52
CA PRO A 262 -14.43 -4.21 15.30
C PRO A 262 -13.84 -3.94 16.70
N ARG A 263 -14.24 -4.72 17.71
CA ARG A 263 -13.73 -4.55 19.09
C ARG A 263 -12.23 -4.78 19.27
N SER A 264 -11.59 -5.38 18.27
CA SER A 264 -10.15 -5.70 18.27
C SER A 264 -9.26 -4.54 17.85
N VAL A 265 -9.81 -3.36 17.54
CA VAL A 265 -9.05 -2.15 17.22
C VAL A 265 -9.44 -1.00 18.15
N SER A 266 -8.57 0.00 18.27
CA SER A 266 -8.97 1.29 18.83
C SER A 266 -9.59 2.14 17.75
N CYS A 267 -10.76 2.71 18.06
CA CYS A 267 -11.53 3.49 17.10
C CYS A 267 -12.24 4.64 17.82
N VAL A 268 -12.07 5.86 17.32
CA VAL A 268 -12.65 7.09 17.86
C VAL A 268 -13.54 7.76 16.82
N SER A 269 -14.54 8.51 17.26
CA SER A 269 -15.35 9.34 16.36
C SER A 269 -14.72 10.73 16.26
N VAL A 270 -14.45 11.16 15.02
CA VAL A 270 -14.03 12.52 14.66
C VAL A 270 -14.90 12.95 13.47
N PRO A 271 -16.16 13.32 13.67
CA PRO A 271 -17.11 13.48 12.58
C PRO A 271 -16.68 14.55 11.56
N ALA A 272 -16.85 14.25 10.27
CA ALA A 272 -16.85 15.27 9.23
C ALA A 272 -18.18 16.06 9.31
N PRO A 273 -18.16 17.40 9.35
CA PRO A 273 -19.38 18.20 9.41
C PRO A 273 -20.39 17.91 8.30
N TYR A 274 -21.67 17.99 8.66
CA TYR A 274 -22.79 18.01 7.71
C TYR A 274 -23.67 19.21 8.04
N GLU A 275 -23.32 20.36 7.47
CA GLU A 275 -23.98 21.65 7.72
C GLU A 275 -24.01 22.51 6.46
N GLU A 276 -25.01 23.39 6.35
CA GLU A 276 -25.09 24.38 5.28
C GLU A 276 -24.16 25.57 5.58
N PHE A 277 -23.41 26.04 4.58
CA PHE A 277 -22.48 27.17 4.73
C PHE A 277 -22.66 28.31 3.71
N GLY A 278 -23.74 28.30 2.92
CA GLY A 278 -24.13 29.36 1.98
C GLY A 278 -24.39 28.85 0.56
N ASP A 279 -25.03 29.64 -0.29
CA ASP A 279 -25.27 29.32 -1.72
C ASP A 279 -25.95 27.96 -2.02
N ASN A 280 -26.74 27.43 -1.08
CA ASN A 280 -27.31 26.07 -1.09
C ASN A 280 -26.24 24.95 -1.13
N ASP A 281 -25.03 25.25 -0.68
CA ASP A 281 -23.97 24.28 -0.50
C ASP A 281 -23.91 23.79 0.95
N TYR A 282 -23.44 22.56 1.12
CA TYR A 282 -23.45 21.88 2.40
C TYR A 282 -22.39 20.78 2.48
N GLY A 283 -21.92 20.59 3.73
CA GLY A 283 -21.16 19.44 4.23
C GLY A 283 -19.99 18.92 3.40
N ASN A 284 -19.38 17.86 3.92
CA ASN A 284 -18.29 17.14 3.24
C ASN A 284 -18.72 15.84 2.55
N HIS A 285 -19.98 15.45 2.71
CA HIS A 285 -20.51 14.13 2.35
C HIS A 285 -22.01 14.23 2.04
N ASP A 286 -22.60 13.17 1.51
CA ASP A 286 -24.06 13.07 1.30
C ASP A 286 -24.68 12.04 2.24
N LEU A 287 -25.85 12.37 2.81
CA LEU A 287 -26.61 11.41 3.62
C LEU A 287 -27.09 10.25 2.74
N GLY A 288 -27.10 9.05 3.30
CA GLY A 288 -27.49 7.83 2.61
C GLY A 288 -28.16 6.80 3.51
N LEU A 289 -28.77 5.81 2.87
CA LEU A 289 -29.50 4.72 3.51
C LEU A 289 -28.88 3.35 3.22
N ARG A 290 -27.55 3.28 3.08
CA ARG A 290 -26.83 2.04 2.70
C ARG A 290 -26.81 1.06 3.89
N PRO A 291 -27.01 -0.26 3.68
CA PRO A 291 -27.19 -0.95 2.40
C PRO A 291 -28.67 -1.12 1.96
N ALA A 292 -29.63 -0.45 2.63
CA ALA A 292 -31.05 -0.58 2.29
C ALA A 292 -31.42 0.09 0.95
N ALA A 293 -30.66 1.11 0.56
CA ALA A 293 -30.71 1.75 -0.77
C ALA A 293 -29.57 1.24 -1.66
N GLU A 294 -28.52 2.04 -1.91
CA GLU A 294 -27.34 1.58 -2.66
C GLU A 294 -26.49 0.61 -1.83
N ARG A 295 -25.91 -0.37 -2.51
CA ARG A 295 -25.03 -1.34 -1.87
C ARG A 295 -23.59 -0.84 -1.91
N VAL A 296 -22.92 -0.90 -0.77
CA VAL A 296 -21.45 -0.78 -0.73
C VAL A 296 -20.85 -2.00 -1.45
N LYS A 297 -20.11 -1.72 -2.52
CA LYS A 297 -19.41 -2.70 -3.38
C LYS A 297 -17.91 -2.64 -3.22
N TYR A 298 -17.37 -1.47 -2.89
CA TYR A 298 -15.94 -1.24 -2.85
C TYR A 298 -15.48 -0.78 -1.46
N ILE A 299 -14.24 -1.11 -1.13
CA ILE A 299 -13.47 -0.40 -0.12
C ILE A 299 -12.26 0.18 -0.84
N VAL A 300 -12.09 1.49 -0.78
CA VAL A 300 -10.97 2.18 -1.43
C VAL A 300 -9.93 2.53 -0.38
N ILE A 301 -8.71 2.09 -0.62
CA ILE A 301 -7.52 2.34 0.19
C ILE A 301 -6.83 3.56 -0.40
N HIS A 302 -6.58 4.52 0.47
CA HIS A 302 -5.87 5.75 0.17
C HIS A 302 -4.66 5.87 1.08
N ASP A 303 -3.71 6.70 0.67
CA ASP A 303 -2.84 7.37 1.61
C ASP A 303 -3.18 8.86 1.69
N THR A 304 -2.87 9.46 2.84
CA THR A 304 -3.32 10.80 3.16
C THR A 304 -2.50 11.90 2.53
N GLU A 305 -1.41 11.64 1.81
CA GLU A 305 -0.46 12.66 1.35
C GLU A 305 -0.18 13.81 2.37
N GLY A 306 -0.13 13.44 3.66
CA GLY A 306 -0.24 14.39 4.77
C GLY A 306 -0.11 13.73 6.15
N GLY A 307 0.14 14.54 7.18
CA GLY A 307 0.33 14.05 8.56
C GLY A 307 -0.97 14.02 9.36
N TRP A 308 -1.06 13.17 10.39
CA TRP A 308 -2.29 12.98 11.18
C TRP A 308 -2.95 14.28 11.65
N ASP A 309 -2.19 15.21 12.25
CA ASP A 309 -2.79 16.41 12.83
C ASP A 309 -3.34 17.38 11.75
N GLY A 310 -2.71 17.44 10.57
CA GLY A 310 -3.22 18.24 9.45
C GLY A 310 -4.46 17.62 8.83
N VAL A 311 -4.43 16.31 8.59
CA VAL A 311 -5.57 15.52 8.11
C VAL A 311 -6.79 15.62 9.04
N MET A 312 -6.58 15.64 10.36
CA MET A 312 -7.67 15.86 11.34
C MET A 312 -8.27 17.27 11.27
N ASN A 313 -7.50 18.29 10.86
CA ASN A 313 -8.06 19.62 10.64
C ASN A 313 -8.86 19.67 9.32
N LEU A 314 -8.31 19.10 8.24
CA LEU A 314 -8.95 19.07 6.92
C LEU A 314 -10.33 18.39 6.97
N ILE A 315 -10.42 17.23 7.62
CA ILE A 315 -11.69 16.47 7.70
C ILE A 315 -12.77 17.16 8.55
N GLN A 316 -12.38 18.15 9.35
CA GLN A 316 -13.30 18.93 10.20
C GLN A 316 -13.65 20.28 9.59
N ASP A 317 -13.07 20.65 8.45
CA ASP A 317 -13.46 21.85 7.70
C ASP A 317 -14.73 21.54 6.91
N PRO A 318 -15.88 22.17 7.20
CA PRO A 318 -17.14 21.89 6.52
C PRO A 318 -17.12 22.19 5.02
N THR A 319 -16.16 22.98 4.53
CA THR A 319 -16.01 23.35 3.12
C THR A 319 -15.09 22.41 2.33
N TYR A 320 -14.48 21.42 3.00
CA TYR A 320 -13.57 20.46 2.40
C TYR A 320 -14.27 19.16 1.96
N VAL A 321 -13.49 18.17 1.53
CA VAL A 321 -13.99 16.85 1.13
C VAL A 321 -13.98 15.88 2.32
N SER A 322 -14.39 14.62 2.13
CA SER A 322 -14.38 13.63 3.22
C SER A 322 -14.05 12.22 2.79
N TRP A 323 -13.75 11.41 3.79
CA TRP A 323 -13.57 9.96 3.73
C TRP A 323 -14.22 9.32 4.97
N ASN A 324 -14.34 7.99 5.00
CA ASN A 324 -15.03 7.34 6.12
C ASN A 324 -14.12 7.13 7.33
N TYR A 325 -12.84 6.79 7.12
CA TYR A 325 -11.90 6.47 8.18
C TYR A 325 -10.48 6.98 7.88
N THR A 326 -9.75 7.42 8.90
CA THR A 326 -8.28 7.61 8.85
C THR A 326 -7.60 6.66 9.82
N ILE A 327 -6.44 6.12 9.44
CA ILE A 327 -5.62 5.25 10.29
C ILE A 327 -4.27 5.90 10.55
N ARG A 328 -3.94 6.06 11.83
CA ARG A 328 -2.68 6.66 12.28
C ARG A 328 -1.53 5.67 12.16
N SER A 329 -0.41 6.13 11.61
CA SER A 329 0.76 5.29 11.37
C SER A 329 1.44 4.82 12.66
N THR A 330 1.59 5.69 13.66
CA THR A 330 2.38 5.39 14.88
C THR A 330 1.86 4.23 15.73
N ASP A 331 0.55 3.99 15.73
CA ASP A 331 -0.10 3.06 16.68
C ASP A 331 -1.34 2.34 16.14
N GLY A 332 -1.75 2.62 14.90
CA GLY A 332 -2.92 2.00 14.29
C GLY A 332 -4.27 2.51 14.81
N LEU A 333 -4.32 3.66 15.51
CA LEU A 333 -5.59 4.29 15.88
C LEU A 333 -6.44 4.56 14.63
N ILE A 334 -7.72 4.18 14.68
CA ILE A 334 -8.70 4.51 13.65
C ILE A 334 -9.54 5.71 14.12
N ALA A 335 -9.68 6.74 13.28
CA ALA A 335 -10.71 7.76 13.42
C ALA A 335 -11.81 7.51 12.39
N GLN A 336 -13.07 7.45 12.83
CA GLN A 336 -14.24 7.42 11.94
C GLN A 336 -14.80 8.84 11.77
N HIS A 337 -14.99 9.24 10.51
CA HIS A 337 -15.46 10.57 10.12
C HIS A 337 -16.86 10.57 9.53
N VAL A 338 -17.12 9.65 8.59
CA VAL A 338 -18.42 9.47 7.94
C VAL A 338 -18.90 8.03 8.17
N LYS A 339 -20.14 7.86 8.62
CA LYS A 339 -20.75 6.54 8.78
C LYS A 339 -20.81 5.82 7.43
N ALA A 340 -20.56 4.53 7.40
CA ALA A 340 -20.55 3.76 6.15
C ALA A 340 -21.93 3.69 5.46
N LYS A 341 -23.02 4.07 6.15
CA LYS A 341 -24.33 4.28 5.53
C LYS A 341 -24.39 5.53 4.62
N ASP A 342 -23.60 6.55 4.93
CA ASP A 342 -23.55 7.86 4.27
C ASP A 342 -22.37 7.93 3.30
N VAL A 343 -22.46 8.75 2.25
CA VAL A 343 -21.54 8.76 1.09
C VAL A 343 -20.48 9.83 1.25
N ALA A 344 -19.27 9.42 1.61
CA ALA A 344 -18.10 10.31 1.65
C ALA A 344 -17.59 10.66 0.25
N TRP A 345 -16.92 11.81 0.10
CA TRP A 345 -16.41 12.32 -1.17
C TRP A 345 -14.89 12.11 -1.30
N HIS A 346 -14.46 10.86 -1.53
CA HIS A 346 -13.05 10.46 -1.43
C HIS A 346 -12.43 9.99 -2.74
N ALA A 347 -13.23 9.57 -3.73
CA ALA A 347 -12.75 8.86 -4.91
C ALA A 347 -12.68 9.71 -6.20
N GLY A 348 -13.23 10.94 -6.22
CA GLY A 348 -13.31 11.75 -7.46
C GLY A 348 -14.19 11.12 -8.55
N ASN A 349 -15.01 10.13 -8.20
CA ASN A 349 -15.93 9.46 -9.10
C ASN A 349 -17.20 9.10 -8.33
N TRP A 350 -18.30 9.78 -8.63
CA TRP A 350 -19.57 9.63 -7.91
C TRP A 350 -20.13 8.20 -7.95
N ASP A 351 -19.94 7.47 -9.06
CA ASP A 351 -20.34 6.07 -9.21
C ASP A 351 -19.63 5.14 -8.22
N VAL A 352 -18.38 5.48 -7.89
CA VAL A 352 -17.57 4.76 -6.90
C VAL A 352 -17.90 5.25 -5.50
N ASN A 353 -17.84 6.57 -5.23
CA ASN A 353 -18.15 7.17 -3.93
C ASN A 353 -19.47 6.63 -3.35
N ALA A 354 -20.53 6.65 -4.15
CA ALA A 354 -21.87 6.23 -3.72
C ALA A 354 -21.92 4.73 -3.34
N ARG A 355 -20.98 3.92 -3.84
CA ARG A 355 -20.87 2.48 -3.61
C ARG A 355 -19.61 2.07 -2.85
N SER A 356 -18.88 3.01 -2.25
CA SER A 356 -17.63 2.71 -1.54
C SER A 356 -17.61 3.21 -0.09
N VAL A 357 -16.64 2.65 0.64
CA VAL A 357 -16.11 3.19 1.88
C VAL A 357 -14.64 3.55 1.63
N GLY A 358 -14.28 4.81 1.91
CA GLY A 358 -12.90 5.30 1.78
C GLY A 358 -12.12 5.18 3.09
N ILE A 359 -10.90 4.65 3.03
CA ILE A 359 -10.00 4.50 4.17
C ILE A 359 -8.65 5.15 3.86
N GLU A 360 -8.38 6.23 4.58
CA GLU A 360 -7.15 7.00 4.54
C GLU A 360 -6.08 6.41 5.47
N HIS A 361 -4.86 6.23 4.96
CA HIS A 361 -3.70 5.79 5.74
C HIS A 361 -2.71 6.92 5.84
N GLU A 362 -2.33 7.31 7.06
CA GLU A 362 -1.31 8.34 7.25
C GLU A 362 -0.03 7.99 6.46
N GLY A 363 0.27 8.74 5.40
CA GLY A 363 1.38 8.45 4.51
C GLY A 363 1.47 9.32 3.26
N PHE A 364 2.39 8.94 2.37
CA PHE A 364 2.74 9.65 1.14
C PHE A 364 3.16 8.63 0.08
N LEU A 365 2.56 8.67 -1.11
CA LEU A 365 2.90 7.72 -2.18
C LEU A 365 4.30 7.98 -2.75
N THR A 366 4.75 9.23 -2.74
CA THR A 366 5.99 9.67 -3.37
C THR A 366 7.22 9.42 -2.52
N ASP A 367 7.07 9.02 -1.26
CA ASP A 367 8.17 8.77 -0.36
C ASP A 367 8.39 7.25 -0.17
N PRO A 368 9.29 6.61 -0.96
CA PRO A 368 9.61 5.18 -0.83
C PRO A 368 10.11 4.80 0.57
N ASP A 369 10.70 5.77 1.26
CA ASP A 369 11.35 5.57 2.54
C ASP A 369 10.38 5.86 3.71
N ALA A 370 9.24 6.49 3.43
CA ALA A 370 8.12 6.65 4.35
C ALA A 370 7.23 5.39 4.36
N TRP A 371 7.79 4.31 4.86
CA TRP A 371 7.12 3.02 4.96
C TRP A 371 5.92 3.05 5.95
N TYR A 372 4.96 2.18 5.66
CA TYR A 372 3.74 1.96 6.44
C TYR A 372 3.97 0.95 7.58
N THR A 373 3.63 1.32 8.82
CA THR A 373 3.89 0.46 9.99
C THR A 373 3.03 -0.80 10.01
N GLU A 374 3.55 -1.84 10.67
CA GLU A 374 2.80 -3.08 10.85
C GLU A 374 1.54 -2.87 11.71
N ALA A 375 1.61 -1.96 12.69
CA ALA A 375 0.46 -1.54 13.51
C ALA A 375 -0.69 -0.98 12.64
N MET A 376 -0.36 -0.13 11.66
CA MET A 376 -1.33 0.45 10.75
C MET A 376 -1.93 -0.61 9.81
N TYR A 377 -1.09 -1.43 9.17
CA TYR A 377 -1.54 -2.54 8.32
C TYR A 377 -2.49 -3.50 9.04
N ARG A 378 -2.16 -3.90 10.28
CA ARG A 378 -2.99 -4.83 11.08
C ARG A 378 -4.33 -4.22 11.46
N SER A 379 -4.33 -2.96 11.88
CA SER A 379 -5.57 -2.25 12.24
C SER A 379 -6.47 -2.04 11.02
N SER A 380 -5.88 -1.65 9.89
CA SER A 380 -6.56 -1.54 8.59
C SER A 380 -7.17 -2.87 8.16
N ALA A 381 -6.38 -3.96 8.16
CA ALA A 381 -6.86 -5.27 7.75
C ALA A 381 -8.03 -5.78 8.62
N ARG A 382 -8.03 -5.46 9.93
CA ARG A 382 -9.16 -5.79 10.81
C ARG A 382 -10.40 -4.95 10.49
N LEU A 383 -10.24 -3.65 10.23
CA LEU A 383 -11.33 -2.77 9.80
C LEU A 383 -11.93 -3.23 8.47
N VAL A 384 -11.10 -3.49 7.46
CA VAL A 384 -11.56 -3.97 6.15
C VAL A 384 -12.27 -5.31 6.24
N LYS A 385 -11.78 -6.28 7.04
CA LYS A 385 -12.52 -7.54 7.28
C LYS A 385 -13.87 -7.30 7.95
N TYR A 386 -13.95 -6.34 8.87
CA TYR A 386 -15.21 -5.98 9.54
C TYR A 386 -16.21 -5.39 8.53
N LEU A 387 -15.78 -4.40 7.76
CA LEU A 387 -16.61 -3.74 6.74
C LEU A 387 -17.02 -4.71 5.61
N SER A 388 -16.08 -5.54 5.15
CA SER A 388 -16.34 -6.61 4.17
C SER A 388 -17.44 -7.56 4.65
N ARG A 389 -17.42 -7.97 5.92
CA ARG A 389 -18.47 -8.82 6.50
C ARG A 389 -19.80 -8.07 6.67
N ALA A 390 -19.75 -6.81 7.08
CA ALA A 390 -20.94 -6.00 7.31
C ALA A 390 -21.71 -5.70 6.01
N TYR A 391 -20.98 -5.45 4.92
CA TYR A 391 -21.56 -5.02 3.64
C TYR A 391 -21.51 -6.07 2.52
N GLY A 392 -20.84 -7.20 2.75
CA GLY A 392 -20.69 -8.28 1.77
C GLY A 392 -19.73 -7.95 0.63
N VAL A 393 -18.72 -7.12 0.89
CA VAL A 393 -17.68 -6.73 -0.09
C VAL A 393 -16.65 -7.87 -0.20
N PRO A 394 -16.42 -8.46 -1.39
CA PRO A 394 -15.39 -9.47 -1.58
C PRO A 394 -13.98 -8.96 -1.26
N LEU A 395 -13.12 -9.83 -0.73
CA LEU A 395 -11.71 -9.54 -0.46
C LEU A 395 -10.86 -9.98 -1.65
N ASP A 396 -10.89 -9.18 -2.72
CA ASP A 396 -10.06 -9.30 -3.93
C ASP A 396 -9.72 -7.91 -4.50
N ARG A 397 -8.92 -7.85 -5.57
CA ARG A 397 -8.48 -6.57 -6.19
C ARG A 397 -9.43 -6.00 -7.24
N GLN A 398 -10.66 -6.53 -7.35
CA GLN A 398 -11.78 -5.87 -8.05
C GLN A 398 -12.67 -5.08 -7.07
N HIS A 399 -12.61 -5.40 -5.76
CA HIS A 399 -13.48 -4.80 -4.75
C HIS A 399 -12.73 -4.03 -3.66
N ILE A 400 -11.53 -4.48 -3.29
CA ILE A 400 -10.60 -3.71 -2.47
C ILE A 400 -9.68 -2.99 -3.44
N LEU A 401 -9.93 -1.70 -3.64
CA LEU A 401 -9.26 -0.85 -4.63
C LEU A 401 -8.22 0.04 -3.93
N GLY A 402 -7.14 0.39 -4.63
CA GLY A 402 -6.44 1.65 -4.33
C GLY A 402 -7.11 2.78 -5.11
N HIS A 403 -6.93 4.04 -4.72
CA HIS A 403 -7.46 5.16 -5.50
C HIS A 403 -6.87 5.18 -6.93
N GLU A 404 -5.63 4.74 -7.09
CA GLU A 404 -4.96 4.43 -8.36
C GLU A 404 -5.75 3.48 -9.28
N ASN A 405 -6.70 2.71 -8.74
CA ASN A 405 -7.54 1.80 -9.51
C ASN A 405 -8.91 2.40 -9.90
N VAL A 406 -9.30 3.56 -9.36
CA VAL A 406 -10.58 4.21 -9.66
C VAL A 406 -10.49 4.94 -11.00
N PRO A 407 -11.37 4.69 -11.99
CA PRO A 407 -11.34 5.40 -13.26
C PRO A 407 -11.89 6.83 -13.12
N GLY A 408 -11.42 7.73 -13.98
CA GLY A 408 -12.05 9.03 -14.18
C GLY A 408 -13.47 8.86 -14.73
N PRO A 409 -14.47 9.62 -14.23
CA PRO A 409 -15.86 9.46 -14.63
C PRO A 409 -16.14 9.83 -16.09
N THR A 410 -15.37 10.74 -16.67
CA THR A 410 -15.44 11.18 -18.07
C THR A 410 -14.04 11.38 -18.67
N THR A 411 -13.95 11.64 -19.97
CA THR A 411 -12.67 11.92 -20.65
C THR A 411 -11.94 13.14 -20.06
N SER A 412 -12.65 14.21 -19.69
CA SER A 412 -12.03 15.43 -19.17
C SER A 412 -11.44 15.27 -17.78
N THR A 413 -11.89 14.27 -17.01
CA THR A 413 -11.40 13.97 -15.65
C THR A 413 -10.23 12.99 -15.64
N ILE A 414 -9.84 12.42 -16.79
CA ILE A 414 -8.71 11.48 -16.88
C ILE A 414 -7.39 12.10 -16.37
N PRO A 415 -7.03 13.36 -16.69
CA PRO A 415 -5.78 13.94 -16.19
C PRO A 415 -5.72 14.12 -14.66
N GLY A 416 -6.86 14.23 -13.98
CA GLY A 416 -6.97 14.40 -12.52
C GLY A 416 -7.24 13.09 -11.77
N MET A 417 -6.97 11.94 -12.38
CA MET A 417 -7.11 10.67 -11.67
C MET A 417 -5.94 10.46 -10.72
N HIS A 418 -6.27 10.07 -9.48
CA HIS A 418 -5.32 9.83 -8.41
C HIS A 418 -4.44 8.59 -8.62
N THR A 419 -3.36 8.53 -7.82
CA THR A 419 -2.26 7.57 -7.90
C THR A 419 -1.91 6.92 -6.54
N ASP A 420 -2.57 7.28 -5.45
CA ASP A 420 -2.42 6.68 -4.12
C ASP A 420 -3.12 5.29 -4.03
N PRO A 421 -2.65 4.37 -3.17
CA PRO A 421 -1.54 4.50 -2.23
C PRO A 421 -0.15 4.28 -2.87
N GLY A 422 -0.10 4.16 -4.19
CA GLY A 422 1.11 4.09 -4.99
C GLY A 422 1.92 2.79 -4.89
N PRO A 423 3.13 2.78 -5.48
CA PRO A 423 3.89 1.56 -5.71
C PRO A 423 4.43 0.88 -4.44
N TYR A 424 4.55 1.63 -3.35
CA TYR A 424 5.18 1.17 -2.10
C TYR A 424 4.16 0.65 -1.08
N TRP A 425 2.88 0.60 -1.42
CA TRP A 425 1.89 -0.14 -0.63
C TRP A 425 2.03 -1.65 -0.88
N ASP A 426 2.34 -2.41 0.18
CA ASP A 426 2.55 -3.86 0.10
C ASP A 426 1.20 -4.59 0.10
N TRP A 427 0.52 -4.55 -1.06
CA TRP A 427 -0.73 -5.29 -1.30
C TRP A 427 -0.61 -6.79 -0.99
N ARG A 428 0.59 -7.39 -1.16
CA ARG A 428 0.81 -8.82 -0.88
C ARG A 428 0.71 -9.10 0.61
N HIS A 429 1.41 -8.33 1.43
CA HIS A 429 1.36 -8.41 2.88
C HIS A 429 -0.02 -8.03 3.42
N TYR A 430 -0.62 -6.97 2.88
CA TYR A 430 -1.94 -6.54 3.29
C TYR A 430 -2.99 -7.65 3.10
N PHE A 431 -2.98 -8.36 1.97
CA PHE A 431 -3.88 -9.49 1.74
C PHE A 431 -3.54 -10.74 2.57
N GLN A 432 -2.29 -10.90 3.04
CA GLN A 432 -1.98 -11.92 4.06
C GLN A 432 -2.67 -11.61 5.39
N LEU A 433 -2.64 -10.35 5.83
CA LEU A 433 -3.30 -9.90 7.07
C LEU A 433 -4.84 -9.93 6.97
N LEU A 434 -5.39 -9.70 5.77
CA LEU A 434 -6.81 -9.91 5.47
C LEU A 434 -7.22 -11.39 5.54
N GLY A 435 -6.26 -12.33 5.55
CA GLY A 435 -6.52 -13.77 5.50
C GLY A 435 -6.93 -14.26 4.11
N HIS A 436 -6.65 -13.47 3.07
CA HIS A 436 -6.97 -13.76 1.67
C HIS A 436 -5.70 -13.63 0.80
N PRO A 437 -4.59 -14.31 1.15
CA PRO A 437 -3.33 -14.16 0.40
C PRO A 437 -3.53 -14.54 -1.07
N PHE A 438 -2.94 -13.76 -1.98
CA PHE A 438 -2.94 -14.11 -3.39
C PHE A 438 -2.19 -15.41 -3.63
N GLN A 439 -2.79 -16.29 -4.41
CA GLN A 439 -2.27 -17.61 -4.73
C GLN A 439 -2.54 -17.94 -6.19
N ARG A 440 -1.80 -18.93 -6.70
CA ARG A 440 -2.07 -19.51 -8.00
C ARG A 440 -3.45 -20.17 -8.01
N THR A 441 -4.35 -19.68 -8.86
CA THR A 441 -5.69 -20.26 -9.05
C THR A 441 -5.86 -20.99 -10.39
N GLY A 442 -4.89 -20.85 -11.31
CA GLY A 442 -4.89 -21.47 -12.65
C GLY A 442 -3.76 -22.48 -12.88
N THR A 443 -3.75 -23.07 -14.08
CA THR A 443 -2.66 -23.94 -14.57
C THR A 443 -1.77 -23.17 -15.55
N SER A 444 -0.66 -23.75 -16.01
CA SER A 444 0.20 -23.12 -17.03
C SER A 444 -0.51 -22.90 -18.36
N ARG A 445 -1.66 -23.57 -18.58
CA ARG A 445 -2.52 -23.40 -19.75
C ARG A 445 -3.59 -22.31 -19.57
N SER A 446 -3.73 -21.76 -18.37
CA SER A 446 -4.71 -20.73 -18.13
C SER A 446 -4.39 -19.46 -18.91
N GLY A 447 -5.45 -18.84 -19.43
CA GLY A 447 -5.38 -17.60 -20.18
C GLY A 447 -5.25 -16.35 -19.33
N LEU A 448 -5.21 -16.48 -17.99
CA LEU A 448 -5.08 -15.35 -17.06
C LEU A 448 -3.82 -15.48 -16.19
N VAL A 449 -3.35 -14.36 -15.69
CA VAL A 449 -2.32 -14.25 -14.66
C VAL A 449 -2.76 -13.29 -13.56
N THR A 450 -2.37 -13.57 -12.32
CA THR A 450 -2.41 -12.63 -11.18
C THR A 450 -1.01 -12.08 -10.99
N ILE A 451 -0.87 -10.77 -10.94
CA ILE A 451 0.40 -10.10 -10.63
C ILE A 451 0.76 -10.39 -9.18
N LEU A 452 1.95 -10.92 -8.95
CA LEU A 452 2.39 -11.37 -7.63
C LEU A 452 3.92 -11.39 -7.51
N PRO A 453 4.61 -10.24 -7.69
CA PRO A 453 6.03 -10.15 -7.43
C PRO A 453 6.35 -10.45 -5.96
N ASP A 454 7.59 -10.86 -5.70
CA ASP A 454 8.16 -10.74 -4.35
C ASP A 454 8.40 -9.26 -4.05
N TYR A 455 7.78 -8.73 -3.01
CA TYR A 455 7.78 -7.29 -2.74
C TYR A 455 9.21 -6.74 -2.53
N ALA A 456 10.02 -7.43 -1.72
CA ALA A 456 11.35 -6.94 -1.35
C ALA A 456 12.35 -7.07 -2.52
N ALA A 457 12.26 -8.15 -3.31
CA ALA A 457 13.13 -8.36 -4.46
C ALA A 457 12.74 -7.51 -5.68
N ASN A 458 11.45 -7.17 -5.82
CA ASN A 458 10.96 -6.36 -6.93
C ASN A 458 11.18 -4.86 -6.69
N GLN A 459 12.25 -4.31 -7.27
CA GLN A 459 12.66 -2.92 -7.10
C GLN A 459 12.73 -2.18 -8.46
N PRO A 460 11.58 -1.92 -9.11
CA PRO A 460 11.55 -1.11 -10.33
C PRO A 460 12.04 0.31 -10.05
N VAL A 461 12.73 0.91 -11.03
CA VAL A 461 13.23 2.29 -10.92
C VAL A 461 12.08 3.27 -11.16
N TYR A 462 11.89 4.20 -10.23
CA TYR A 462 10.99 5.33 -10.36
C TYR A 462 11.76 6.65 -10.36
N THR A 463 11.14 7.70 -10.88
CA THR A 463 11.63 9.08 -10.74
C THR A 463 10.58 9.99 -10.10
N GLY A 464 11.01 11.15 -9.58
CA GLY A 464 10.09 12.17 -9.11
C GLY A 464 9.56 12.01 -7.69
N CYS A 465 10.24 11.24 -6.84
CA CYS A 465 9.87 11.08 -5.41
C CYS A 465 10.07 12.37 -4.60
N THR A 466 11.26 12.98 -4.71
CA THR A 466 11.55 14.27 -4.04
C THR A 466 11.66 15.41 -5.04
N THR A 467 12.44 15.20 -6.10
CA THR A 467 12.66 16.18 -7.16
C THR A 467 12.21 15.59 -8.49
N LYS A 468 11.46 16.37 -9.27
CA LYS A 468 10.96 15.94 -10.59
C LYS A 468 12.10 15.42 -11.48
N GLY A 469 11.96 14.18 -11.94
CA GLY A 469 12.90 13.53 -12.87
C GLY A 469 14.16 12.94 -12.20
N GLU A 470 14.37 13.15 -10.90
CA GLU A 470 15.46 12.47 -10.16
C GLU A 470 15.02 11.06 -9.77
N THR A 471 15.97 10.12 -9.79
CA THR A 471 15.73 8.73 -9.39
C THR A 471 15.32 8.65 -7.93
N CYS A 472 14.23 7.93 -7.67
CA CYS A 472 13.80 7.56 -6.34
C CYS A 472 14.79 6.57 -5.71
N PRO A 473 14.97 6.58 -4.38
CA PRO A 473 15.63 5.50 -3.66
C PRO A 473 15.08 4.13 -4.08
N ALA A 474 15.97 3.14 -4.20
CA ALA A 474 15.55 1.78 -4.53
C ALA A 474 14.77 1.18 -3.36
N HIS A 475 13.55 0.72 -3.63
CA HIS A 475 12.67 0.17 -2.60
C HIS A 475 11.84 -0.98 -3.18
N GLY A 476 11.37 -1.87 -2.30
CA GLY A 476 10.41 -2.91 -2.68
C GLY A 476 9.12 -2.30 -3.21
N SER A 477 8.52 -2.94 -4.22
CA SER A 477 7.32 -2.44 -4.88
C SER A 477 6.33 -3.56 -5.14
N GLY A 478 5.04 -3.23 -4.98
CA GLY A 478 3.93 -4.08 -5.38
C GLY A 478 3.68 -4.09 -6.90
N GLU A 479 4.37 -3.27 -7.67
CA GLU A 479 4.10 -3.04 -9.08
C GLU A 479 5.16 -3.59 -10.03
N VAL A 480 4.74 -3.98 -11.23
CA VAL A 480 5.61 -4.52 -12.28
C VAL A 480 5.52 -3.63 -13.52
N ARG A 481 6.68 -3.27 -14.07
CA ARG A 481 6.78 -2.40 -15.26
C ARG A 481 6.35 -3.12 -16.54
N LEU A 482 5.63 -2.39 -17.40
CA LEU A 482 5.19 -2.80 -18.72
C LEU A 482 5.97 -2.10 -19.83
N TYR A 483 6.19 -2.83 -20.93
CA TYR A 483 6.92 -2.41 -22.11
C TYR A 483 6.14 -2.79 -23.38
N SER A 484 6.35 -2.05 -24.47
CA SER A 484 5.68 -2.31 -25.75
C SER A 484 6.17 -3.56 -26.46
N ASP A 485 7.35 -4.08 -26.06
CA ASP A 485 7.91 -5.33 -26.56
C ASP A 485 8.67 -6.09 -25.44
N HIS A 486 9.13 -7.30 -25.72
CA HIS A 486 9.82 -8.19 -24.78
C HIS A 486 11.30 -7.81 -24.52
N ASP A 487 11.55 -6.51 -24.32
CA ASP A 487 12.84 -5.89 -24.00
C ASP A 487 12.63 -4.74 -23.00
N VAL A 488 13.45 -4.65 -21.96
CA VAL A 488 13.39 -3.56 -20.96
C VAL A 488 13.76 -2.20 -21.55
N ASN A 489 14.38 -2.17 -22.73
CA ASN A 489 14.68 -0.96 -23.48
C ASN A 489 13.58 -0.60 -24.49
N ALA A 490 12.56 -1.44 -24.65
CA ALA A 490 11.43 -1.12 -25.51
C ALA A 490 10.65 0.07 -24.91
N PRO A 491 9.96 0.87 -25.75
CA PRO A 491 9.12 1.96 -25.27
C PRO A 491 8.12 1.52 -24.19
N LEU A 492 7.83 2.43 -23.26
CA LEU A 492 6.76 2.26 -22.29
C LEU A 492 5.38 2.28 -22.97
N ILE A 493 4.38 1.66 -22.33
CA ILE A 493 2.99 1.63 -22.79
C ILE A 493 2.35 3.00 -22.64
N LYS A 494 1.71 3.45 -23.72
CA LYS A 494 0.99 4.72 -23.73
C LYS A 494 -0.41 4.55 -23.17
N ASP A 495 -0.79 5.39 -22.21
CA ASP A 495 -2.18 5.66 -21.91
C ASP A 495 -2.72 6.73 -22.86
N ILE A 496 -3.62 6.33 -23.77
CA ILE A 496 -4.19 7.25 -24.75
C ILE A 496 -5.11 8.31 -24.14
N GLY A 497 -5.65 8.07 -22.94
CA GLY A 497 -6.53 9.02 -22.25
C GLY A 497 -5.77 10.18 -21.61
N LEU A 498 -4.54 9.95 -21.14
CA LEU A 498 -3.70 11.01 -20.55
C LEU A 498 -3.17 11.98 -21.62
N GLY A 499 -3.05 11.56 -22.87
CA GLY A 499 -2.56 12.40 -23.97
C GLY A 499 -1.07 12.77 -23.89
N THR A 500 -0.38 12.43 -22.81
CA THR A 500 1.05 12.64 -22.58
C THR A 500 1.88 11.42 -23.00
N ALA A 501 3.20 11.61 -23.11
CA ALA A 501 4.12 10.50 -23.31
C ALA A 501 4.35 9.79 -21.96
N PRO A 502 4.37 8.45 -21.92
CA PRO A 502 4.63 7.71 -20.69
C PRO A 502 6.07 7.94 -20.20
N THR A 503 6.22 7.96 -18.89
CA THR A 503 7.47 8.21 -18.16
C THR A 503 7.71 7.12 -17.11
N ASP A 504 8.85 7.19 -16.42
CA ASP A 504 9.15 6.39 -15.23
C ASP A 504 8.82 7.12 -13.92
N GLY A 505 8.08 8.21 -13.99
CA GLY A 505 7.64 8.95 -12.81
C GLY A 505 6.79 8.07 -11.88
N VAL A 506 6.98 8.24 -10.57
CA VAL A 506 6.26 7.49 -9.52
C VAL A 506 4.73 7.68 -9.59
N ASN A 507 4.27 8.78 -10.21
CA ASN A 507 2.86 9.10 -10.45
C ASN A 507 2.35 8.66 -11.84
N ASP A 508 3.19 8.07 -12.71
CA ASP A 508 2.77 7.66 -14.05
C ASP A 508 2.28 6.20 -14.08
N LEU A 509 0.97 6.01 -14.04
CA LEU A 509 0.31 4.68 -14.07
C LEU A 509 0.22 4.04 -15.48
N SER A 510 0.69 4.73 -16.53
CA SER A 510 0.48 4.28 -17.92
C SER A 510 1.08 2.90 -18.20
N SER A 511 2.14 2.53 -17.50
CA SER A 511 2.99 1.37 -17.83
C SER A 511 3.26 0.46 -16.65
N ARG A 512 2.31 0.24 -15.75
CA ARG A 512 2.52 -0.66 -14.61
C ARG A 512 1.26 -1.41 -14.20
N VAL A 513 1.48 -2.56 -13.60
CA VAL A 513 0.44 -3.43 -13.04
C VAL A 513 0.75 -3.72 -11.58
N SER A 514 -0.28 -3.77 -10.73
CA SER A 514 -0.15 -3.85 -9.28
C SER A 514 -0.50 -5.25 -8.76
N THR A 515 0.09 -5.61 -7.63
CA THR A 515 -0.08 -6.92 -6.98
C THR A 515 -1.56 -7.27 -6.74
N GLY A 516 -1.90 -8.50 -7.07
CA GLY A 516 -3.24 -9.08 -6.95
C GLY A 516 -4.18 -8.77 -8.12
N GLN A 517 -3.85 -7.80 -8.98
CA GLN A 517 -4.62 -7.55 -10.20
C GLN A 517 -4.50 -8.74 -11.17
N GLN A 518 -5.56 -8.96 -11.95
CA GLN A 518 -5.64 -10.07 -12.91
C GLN A 518 -5.74 -9.58 -14.35
N TYR A 519 -4.97 -10.20 -15.24
CA TYR A 519 -4.92 -9.83 -16.65
C TYR A 519 -5.03 -11.04 -17.56
N VAL A 520 -5.62 -10.83 -18.74
CA VAL A 520 -5.63 -11.84 -19.80
C VAL A 520 -4.28 -11.85 -20.50
N VAL A 521 -3.68 -13.04 -20.61
CA VAL A 521 -2.44 -13.26 -21.35
C VAL A 521 -2.70 -13.18 -22.85
N ALA A 522 -2.04 -12.23 -23.50
CA ALA A 522 -2.07 -12.02 -24.94
C ALA A 522 -0.98 -12.81 -25.66
N ASP A 523 0.17 -13.07 -25.02
CA ASP A 523 1.31 -13.76 -25.62
C ASP A 523 2.35 -14.20 -24.57
N ARG A 524 3.35 -15.01 -24.97
CA ARG A 524 4.51 -15.39 -24.14
C ARG A 524 5.77 -15.50 -24.99
N TRP A 525 6.89 -15.03 -24.44
CA TRP A 525 8.21 -15.12 -25.11
C TRP A 525 9.32 -15.28 -24.07
N GLY A 526 9.91 -16.47 -23.95
CA GLY A 526 10.93 -16.75 -22.94
C GLY A 526 10.47 -16.39 -21.52
N ASP A 527 11.22 -15.52 -20.86
CA ASP A 527 10.91 -14.97 -19.53
C ASP A 527 9.91 -13.80 -19.56
N TRP A 528 9.20 -13.58 -20.67
CA TRP A 528 8.26 -12.47 -20.84
C TRP A 528 6.82 -12.96 -21.03
N THR A 529 5.90 -12.25 -20.40
CA THR A 529 4.45 -12.46 -20.57
C THR A 529 3.84 -11.19 -21.13
N ALA A 530 3.04 -11.31 -22.20
CA ALA A 530 2.25 -10.20 -22.72
C ALA A 530 0.81 -10.29 -22.20
N ILE A 531 0.21 -9.15 -21.87
CA ILE A 531 -1.18 -9.01 -21.44
C ILE A 531 -1.93 -8.02 -22.32
N TRP A 532 -3.26 -8.13 -22.36
CA TRP A 532 -4.10 -7.06 -22.89
C TRP A 532 -4.21 -5.94 -21.85
N TYR A 533 -3.79 -4.73 -22.23
CA TYR A 533 -3.68 -3.56 -21.36
C TYR A 533 -3.99 -2.29 -22.17
N LEU A 534 -5.00 -1.50 -21.76
CA LEU A 534 -5.43 -0.28 -22.44
C LEU A 534 -5.63 -0.42 -23.97
N GLY A 535 -6.25 -1.52 -24.41
CA GLY A 535 -6.49 -1.80 -25.84
C GLY A 535 -5.24 -2.25 -26.61
N GLN A 536 -4.11 -2.48 -25.92
CA GLN A 536 -2.80 -2.76 -26.50
C GLN A 536 -2.22 -4.06 -25.92
N LYS A 537 -1.21 -4.63 -26.61
CA LYS A 537 -0.39 -5.71 -26.05
C LYS A 537 0.74 -5.08 -25.23
N ALA A 538 0.86 -5.47 -23.96
CA ALA A 538 1.89 -4.97 -23.05
C ALA A 538 2.68 -6.12 -22.43
N TRP A 539 4.01 -6.00 -22.41
CA TRP A 539 4.92 -7.03 -21.97
C TRP A 539 5.52 -6.71 -20.61
N PHE A 540 5.62 -7.70 -19.73
CA PHE A 540 6.41 -7.61 -18.50
C PHE A 540 7.30 -8.84 -18.35
N ARG A 541 8.39 -8.66 -17.61
CA ARG A 541 9.32 -9.73 -17.28
C ARG A 541 8.70 -10.62 -16.20
N ASN A 542 8.59 -11.91 -16.46
CA ASN A 542 8.04 -12.95 -15.58
C ASN A 542 8.91 -14.23 -15.62
N PRO A 543 10.16 -14.18 -15.15
CA PRO A 543 11.07 -15.31 -15.21
C PRO A 543 10.64 -16.42 -14.25
N HIS A 544 10.82 -17.69 -14.64
CA HIS A 544 10.34 -18.83 -13.84
C HIS A 544 10.94 -18.90 -12.41
N ARG A 545 12.17 -18.41 -12.21
CA ARG A 545 12.84 -18.45 -10.90
C ARG A 545 12.44 -17.30 -9.97
N GLU A 546 11.89 -16.23 -10.53
CA GLU A 546 11.54 -15.00 -9.83
C GLU A 546 10.24 -14.47 -10.46
N ALA A 547 9.19 -15.27 -10.33
CA ALA A 547 7.93 -15.00 -11.02
C ALA A 547 7.30 -13.71 -10.47
N THR A 548 6.97 -12.80 -11.38
CA THR A 548 6.26 -11.55 -11.10
C THR A 548 4.75 -11.72 -11.29
N ALA A 549 4.31 -12.84 -11.86
CA ALA A 549 2.90 -13.20 -11.96
C ALA A 549 2.69 -14.72 -11.92
N VAL A 550 1.58 -15.15 -11.32
CA VAL A 550 1.17 -16.55 -11.21
C VAL A 550 -0.04 -16.85 -12.08
N PRO A 551 -0.19 -18.07 -12.63
CA PRO A 551 -1.37 -18.41 -13.41
C PRO A 551 -2.68 -18.30 -12.62
N ALA A 552 -3.70 -17.73 -13.25
CA ALA A 552 -4.99 -17.45 -12.64
C ALA A 552 -6.16 -18.05 -13.43
N SER A 553 -7.32 -18.15 -12.79
CA SER A 553 -8.59 -18.52 -13.43
C SER A 553 -9.64 -17.46 -13.13
N GLY A 554 -10.60 -17.28 -14.04
CA GLY A 554 -11.60 -16.23 -13.93
C GLY A 554 -12.51 -16.17 -15.16
N VAL A 555 -13.35 -15.14 -15.22
CA VAL A 555 -14.25 -14.88 -16.35
C VAL A 555 -13.70 -13.71 -17.16
N THR A 556 -13.92 -13.75 -18.47
CA THR A 556 -13.50 -12.68 -19.38
C THR A 556 -14.67 -12.21 -20.23
N VAL A 557 -14.62 -10.95 -20.65
CA VAL A 557 -15.44 -10.39 -21.73
C VAL A 557 -14.64 -10.31 -23.03
N THR A 558 -15.35 -10.41 -24.15
CA THR A 558 -14.87 -10.10 -25.50
C THR A 558 -15.96 -9.36 -26.25
N PRO A 559 -15.63 -8.45 -27.20
CA PRO A 559 -16.63 -7.88 -28.10
C PRO A 559 -17.44 -8.97 -28.81
N LYS A 560 -18.75 -8.74 -28.95
CA LYS A 560 -19.63 -9.62 -29.74
C LYS A 560 -19.21 -9.68 -31.19
N ALA A 561 -19.50 -10.81 -31.83
CA ALA A 561 -19.22 -11.01 -33.26
C ALA A 561 -19.86 -9.90 -34.11
N GLY A 562 -19.07 -9.33 -35.02
CA GLY A 562 -19.49 -8.24 -35.92
C GLY A 562 -19.19 -6.83 -35.40
N LEU A 563 -18.81 -6.67 -34.12
CA LEU A 563 -18.33 -5.39 -33.58
C LEU A 563 -16.82 -5.26 -33.80
N ALA A 564 -16.37 -4.10 -34.31
CA ALA A 564 -14.95 -3.80 -34.45
C ALA A 564 -14.29 -3.49 -33.10
N SER A 565 -15.03 -2.85 -32.20
CA SER A 565 -14.63 -2.59 -30.81
C SER A 565 -15.85 -2.30 -29.94
N VAL A 566 -15.67 -2.32 -28.61
CA VAL A 566 -16.68 -1.95 -27.61
C VAL A 566 -16.16 -0.78 -26.75
N PRO A 567 -16.96 0.26 -26.49
CA PRO A 567 -16.56 1.38 -25.63
C PRO A 567 -16.39 0.95 -24.17
N VAL A 568 -15.43 1.59 -23.48
CA VAL A 568 -15.25 1.46 -22.02
C VAL A 568 -15.76 2.74 -21.34
N TYR A 569 -16.39 2.58 -20.19
CA TYR A 569 -17.00 3.65 -19.39
C TYR A 569 -16.32 3.76 -18.03
N GLY A 570 -16.18 4.98 -17.51
CA GLY A 570 -15.68 5.22 -16.15
C GLY A 570 -16.76 5.15 -15.07
N ARG A 571 -18.03 5.05 -15.47
CA ARG A 571 -19.20 4.97 -14.60
C ARG A 571 -20.23 4.01 -15.20
N ALA A 572 -20.94 3.26 -14.35
CA ALA A 572 -22.05 2.41 -14.77
C ALA A 572 -23.39 3.14 -14.55
N TYR A 573 -23.64 4.20 -15.31
CA TYR A 573 -24.87 5.00 -15.17
C TYR A 573 -26.06 4.42 -15.95
N PRO A 574 -27.30 4.67 -15.46
CA PRO A 574 -28.51 4.16 -16.09
C PRO A 574 -28.85 4.93 -17.38
N GLU A 575 -29.60 4.29 -18.27
CA GLU A 575 -30.14 4.93 -19.46
C GLU A 575 -31.08 6.10 -19.11
N LYS A 576 -31.22 7.08 -20.02
CA LYS A 576 -32.02 8.29 -19.81
C LYS A 576 -33.46 7.99 -19.39
N GLU A 577 -34.02 6.91 -19.92
CA GLU A 577 -35.40 6.48 -19.69
C GLU A 577 -35.65 5.97 -18.25
N ALA A 578 -34.59 5.68 -17.49
CA ALA A 578 -34.69 5.28 -16.09
C ALA A 578 -34.97 6.45 -15.14
N TYR A 579 -34.64 7.68 -15.54
CA TYR A 579 -34.75 8.86 -14.69
C TYR A 579 -36.21 9.29 -14.54
N PRO A 580 -36.72 9.47 -13.30
CA PRO A 580 -38.07 9.94 -13.08
C PRO A 580 -38.20 11.43 -13.43
N ALA A 581 -39.44 11.87 -13.66
CA ALA A 581 -39.74 13.28 -13.91
C ALA A 581 -39.21 14.17 -12.77
N GLY A 582 -38.51 15.25 -13.13
CA GLY A 582 -37.91 16.20 -12.18
C GLY A 582 -36.47 15.88 -11.78
N VAL A 583 -35.93 14.70 -12.13
CA VAL A 583 -34.51 14.38 -11.91
C VAL A 583 -33.75 14.55 -13.23
N PRO A 584 -32.72 15.42 -13.30
CA PRO A 584 -31.90 15.57 -14.49
C PRO A 584 -31.18 14.27 -14.84
N ALA A 585 -31.41 13.77 -16.06
CA ALA A 585 -30.76 12.56 -16.54
C ALA A 585 -29.26 12.79 -16.77
N GLN A 586 -28.42 11.91 -16.20
CA GLN A 586 -26.99 11.91 -16.46
C GLN A 586 -26.69 11.28 -17.81
N SER A 587 -25.70 11.84 -18.51
CA SER A 587 -25.27 11.30 -19.81
C SER A 587 -24.39 10.07 -19.61
N VAL A 588 -24.67 9.00 -20.36
CA VAL A 588 -23.77 7.84 -20.44
C VAL A 588 -22.69 8.14 -21.48
N VAL A 589 -21.51 8.54 -21.01
CA VAL A 589 -20.41 8.99 -21.87
C VAL A 589 -19.27 7.96 -21.84
N PRO A 590 -18.83 7.43 -23.00
CA PRO A 590 -17.68 6.54 -23.05
C PRO A 590 -16.38 7.33 -22.82
N LEU A 591 -15.40 6.69 -22.22
CA LEU A 591 -14.00 7.15 -22.16
C LEU A 591 -13.36 7.02 -23.56
N PRO A 592 -12.15 7.58 -23.81
CA PRO A 592 -11.45 7.41 -25.09
C PRO A 592 -10.92 5.99 -25.31
N TYR A 593 -11.34 5.04 -24.48
CA TYR A 593 -10.88 3.66 -24.44
C TYR A 593 -11.89 2.73 -25.10
N THR A 594 -11.39 1.67 -25.75
CA THR A 594 -12.22 0.62 -26.33
C THR A 594 -11.58 -0.74 -26.13
N ILE A 595 -12.39 -1.80 -26.21
CA ILE A 595 -11.93 -3.19 -26.35
C ILE A 595 -12.02 -3.56 -27.85
N PRO A 596 -10.90 -3.64 -28.58
CA PRO A 596 -10.89 -4.10 -29.97
C PRO A 596 -11.34 -5.55 -30.12
N ALA A 597 -11.91 -5.88 -31.27
CA ALA A 597 -12.25 -7.25 -31.65
C ALA A 597 -11.05 -8.20 -31.46
N GLY A 598 -11.30 -9.36 -30.84
CA GLY A 598 -10.27 -10.36 -30.56
C GLY A 598 -9.51 -10.18 -29.24
N GLN A 599 -9.66 -9.04 -28.56
CA GLN A 599 -9.13 -8.85 -27.20
C GLN A 599 -10.11 -9.36 -26.14
N LYS A 600 -9.56 -9.67 -24.96
CA LYS A 600 -10.32 -10.12 -23.81
C LYS A 600 -9.82 -9.44 -22.55
N TYR A 601 -10.75 -9.18 -21.62
CA TYR A 601 -10.46 -8.52 -20.34
C TYR A 601 -11.12 -9.28 -19.19
N VAL A 602 -10.47 -9.28 -18.03
CA VAL A 602 -10.95 -9.95 -16.81
C VAL A 602 -12.19 -9.24 -16.30
N VAL A 603 -13.18 -10.02 -15.86
CA VAL A 603 -14.47 -9.54 -15.35
C VAL A 603 -14.47 -9.57 -13.82
N GLY A 604 -14.88 -8.46 -13.21
CA GLY A 604 -15.28 -8.38 -11.80
C GLY A 604 -16.78 -8.66 -11.67
N ASP A 605 -17.53 -7.67 -11.19
CA ASP A 605 -18.97 -7.77 -10.98
C ASP A 605 -19.81 -7.48 -12.24
N ARG A 606 -21.03 -8.03 -12.27
CA ARG A 606 -22.11 -7.59 -13.16
C ARG A 606 -23.02 -6.64 -12.40
N VAL A 607 -23.15 -5.41 -12.86
CA VAL A 607 -23.87 -4.34 -12.16
C VAL A 607 -24.98 -3.74 -13.03
N PRO A 608 -26.13 -3.33 -12.46
CA PRO A 608 -27.06 -2.49 -13.19
C PRO A 608 -26.49 -1.09 -13.39
N GLY A 609 -27.01 -0.39 -14.41
CA GLY A 609 -26.85 1.05 -14.48
C GLY A 609 -27.49 1.67 -13.24
N GLU A 610 -26.74 2.43 -12.45
CA GLU A 610 -27.21 2.99 -11.18
C GLU A 610 -26.62 4.38 -10.94
N TYR A 611 -27.41 5.29 -10.39
CA TYR A 611 -26.97 6.64 -10.02
C TYR A 611 -27.68 7.09 -8.74
N TYR A 612 -26.89 7.51 -7.75
CA TYR A 612 -27.42 8.13 -6.54
C TYR A 612 -27.70 9.61 -6.79
N TYR A 613 -28.97 10.00 -6.84
CA TYR A 613 -29.33 11.41 -6.87
C TYR A 613 -29.42 11.94 -5.44
N ALA A 614 -28.39 12.67 -5.01
CA ALA A 614 -28.31 13.35 -3.72
C ALA A 614 -27.68 14.73 -3.91
N VAL A 615 -28.52 15.71 -4.24
CA VAL A 615 -28.07 17.07 -4.59
C VAL A 615 -28.64 18.14 -3.65
N THR A 616 -29.27 17.72 -2.55
CA THR A 616 -29.92 18.60 -1.57
C THR A 616 -29.42 18.29 -0.16
N PHE A 617 -29.47 19.28 0.74
CA PHE A 617 -29.08 19.07 2.14
C PHE A 617 -30.02 18.09 2.89
N THR A 618 -31.30 18.02 2.51
CA THR A 618 -32.24 17.05 3.10
C THR A 618 -32.46 15.84 2.20
N GLU A 619 -32.75 14.70 2.82
CA GLU A 619 -32.93 13.41 2.12
C GLU A 619 -34.23 13.31 1.31
N ASP A 620 -35.14 14.30 1.37
CA ASP A 620 -36.48 14.23 0.76
C ASP A 620 -36.45 13.99 -0.76
N SER A 621 -35.40 14.50 -1.42
CA SER A 621 -35.19 14.32 -2.85
C SER A 621 -34.35 13.09 -3.18
N HIS A 622 -33.61 12.55 -2.19
CA HIS A 622 -32.57 11.55 -2.38
C HIS A 622 -33.16 10.24 -2.88
N ARG A 623 -32.57 9.68 -3.93
CA ARG A 623 -33.02 8.39 -4.47
C ARG A 623 -31.97 7.74 -5.36
N VAL A 624 -32.01 6.42 -5.36
CA VAL A 624 -31.27 5.58 -6.30
C VAL A 624 -32.08 5.46 -7.58
N ILE A 625 -31.50 5.83 -8.70
CA ILE A 625 -32.05 5.55 -10.02
C ILE A 625 -31.37 4.31 -10.57
N THR A 626 -32.15 3.24 -10.79
CA THR A 626 -31.66 1.99 -11.37
C THR A 626 -32.25 1.79 -12.77
N GLY A 627 -31.37 1.63 -13.75
CA GLY A 627 -31.71 1.37 -15.15
C GLY A 627 -31.85 -0.11 -15.49
N LYS A 628 -32.23 -0.40 -16.72
CA LYS A 628 -32.31 -1.76 -17.29
C LYS A 628 -31.00 -2.19 -17.94
N ASP A 629 -30.18 -1.24 -18.36
CA ASP A 629 -28.86 -1.53 -18.89
C ASP A 629 -28.00 -2.19 -17.81
N LEU A 630 -27.25 -3.22 -18.21
CA LEU A 630 -26.34 -3.95 -17.34
C LEU A 630 -24.91 -3.75 -17.84
N TYR A 631 -23.98 -3.67 -16.91
CA TYR A 631 -22.56 -3.50 -17.16
C TYR A 631 -21.77 -4.65 -16.54
N TYR A 632 -20.62 -4.97 -17.13
CA TYR A 632 -19.56 -5.73 -16.47
C TYR A 632 -18.47 -4.77 -16.07
N GLU A 633 -18.06 -4.84 -14.80
CA GLU A 633 -16.79 -4.30 -14.35
C GLU A 633 -15.64 -5.14 -14.93
N ILE A 634 -14.58 -4.47 -15.36
CA ILE A 634 -13.41 -5.09 -15.94
C ILE A 634 -12.12 -4.51 -15.38
N GLN A 635 -11.07 -5.33 -15.27
CA GLN A 635 -9.70 -4.81 -15.14
C GLN A 635 -9.29 -4.21 -16.49
N TYR A 636 -9.08 -2.90 -16.57
CA TYR A 636 -8.71 -2.21 -17.81
C TYR A 636 -7.55 -1.24 -17.56
N GLY A 637 -6.35 -1.64 -17.98
CA GLY A 637 -5.13 -0.92 -17.61
C GLY A 637 -4.80 -1.12 -16.12
N HIS A 638 -4.35 -0.05 -15.46
CA HIS A 638 -4.13 -0.04 -14.02
C HIS A 638 -5.44 0.05 -13.20
N ARG A 639 -6.55 0.39 -13.87
CA ARG A 639 -7.82 0.75 -13.24
C ARG A 639 -8.90 -0.29 -13.49
N VAL A 640 -10.00 -0.19 -12.75
CA VAL A 640 -11.27 -0.81 -13.14
C VAL A 640 -11.96 0.07 -14.20
N GLY A 641 -12.91 -0.51 -14.92
CA GLY A 641 -13.78 0.20 -15.84
C GLY A 641 -15.02 -0.63 -16.16
N PHE A 642 -15.94 -0.08 -16.94
CA PHE A 642 -17.22 -0.73 -17.23
C PHE A 642 -17.44 -0.91 -18.72
N VAL A 643 -18.07 -2.02 -19.12
CA VAL A 643 -18.57 -2.26 -20.47
C VAL A 643 -20.01 -2.72 -20.43
N ARG A 644 -20.83 -2.29 -21.40
CA ARG A 644 -22.23 -2.71 -21.49
C ARG A 644 -22.29 -4.22 -21.77
N ALA A 645 -23.04 -4.95 -20.96
CA ALA A 645 -23.25 -6.39 -21.13
C ALA A 645 -23.94 -6.74 -22.47
N ALA A 646 -24.64 -5.77 -23.07
CA ALA A 646 -25.25 -5.92 -24.38
C ALA A 646 -24.22 -6.05 -25.53
N ASP A 647 -22.98 -5.59 -25.34
CA ASP A 647 -21.99 -5.48 -26.41
C ASP A 647 -20.90 -6.56 -26.35
N VAL A 648 -20.89 -7.36 -25.28
CA VAL A 648 -19.84 -8.35 -25.02
C VAL A 648 -20.40 -9.75 -24.76
N ASP A 649 -19.59 -10.76 -25.08
CA ASP A 649 -19.83 -12.15 -24.69
C ASP A 649 -18.93 -12.53 -23.52
N LEU A 650 -19.47 -13.31 -22.58
CA LEU A 650 -18.70 -13.89 -21.48
C LEU A 650 -18.04 -15.21 -21.91
N ALA A 651 -16.81 -15.42 -21.47
CA ALA A 651 -16.12 -16.69 -21.59
C ALA A 651 -15.35 -17.00 -20.30
N ALA A 652 -15.47 -18.25 -19.84
CA ALA A 652 -14.59 -18.76 -18.80
C ALA A 652 -13.16 -18.86 -19.35
N ALA A 653 -12.19 -18.28 -18.65
CA ALA A 653 -10.78 -18.56 -18.91
C ALA A 653 -10.49 -19.96 -18.34
N ARG A 654 -10.52 -20.97 -19.22
CA ARG A 654 -10.46 -22.39 -18.84
C ARG A 654 -9.23 -22.72 -17.98
N ARG A 655 -9.45 -23.61 -17.00
CA ARG A 655 -8.43 -24.22 -16.12
C ARG A 655 -7.42 -25.06 -16.90
#